data_AF-A0A928CXQ3-F1
#
_entry.id   AF-A0A928CXQ3-F1
#
_cell.length_a   1.000
_cell.length_b   1.000
_cell.length_c   1.000
_cell.angle_alpha   90.00
_cell.angle_beta   90.00
_cell.angle_gamma   90.00
#
_symmetry.space_group_name_H-M   'P 1'
#
loop_
_entity.id
_entity.type
_entity.pdbx_description
1 polymer ?
#
loop_
_entity_poly.entity_id
_entity_poly.type
_entity_poly.pdbx_seq_one_letter_code
_entity_poly.pdbx_strand_id
1 'polypeptide(L)'
;MTGKFLSLTALCLFSILPLTGATLDGDFVSGSNLRLLHGAELKNGELILKGNQSHAEVIGSENFKVGKNGLTVTCVAAFDQIRDLGQDLFWKKECWMLSRFNNGMMTAYLHNGEKFVSRSDGGEPAEPGVWNAYTLVIKPFVQVEEGKYGYIIEIYINGELAARTENSGYTINESSFPVTLGWGKAGKVWEMYGRISAFSMDDRALTQDELIGKLSKYKQVKLNLGKYQEITPALKHSVDKLPATFPARQWLISSVRRAAANGADQAVLAAALEKAENISAATLEEAAEKFNSVQDVLYIMTGKRAALCYILKNSDSAFPLTGMLDRKSGREIFGKRSMDFILKTAIGKKRSGYSAGSSKWDKSVKISGNSAVLTFKNHAATVTVTQKFDGNARLESHIKAVMTDPKQLLKEVVFPNTLFARLNDGKDRMLYPYMEGVIVDDPTVMNHPRVRQNMVYPRSYLSMQFGAYYDNRSGIYFAFEDPDAELKQYYAQGQRGDLIAYWTGFAPWKAGSTGGNSYDMSGVSAIELYDGEWYEAARIYRKFLESKAKWWIKELPRKDTAKWFRDLPGWVQVHYSHWSYRRDPEIVAAELKYFREYLELPYGIALMGWNDVNKNLRPHYYPYDNLAAFLKNIGEKKDIYVKPYLNARLWSVKDGGHGEYDYMFTSHGAKFAVKNPDGTMNFENYITYVNKKSPMRSYAIMCPGAEGWRKFYADMCTRVIGYGFHALYHDEIAAARPYNCFEPTHGHLMNDPKMWIAEHRKFMSDIRRRNPNTGHDCEDGAEAFIDMMDGLMIWRWYGIDPVFMAIYGGRIQFTGRQFNYPFAPPKMHRQFFPKIAIQLAAGEQLGWFHLNNLQNDDQRLFFKKACHVRNMLLEYFNEGEMLAPVKFITHPGTAKCDWGNRHRDAGAEVTTNRIITGIFSRKDGVSVLIIVNPYAEKASFELDLKRYGKKIIGIYGEKGTLSSGKMSLDGESFAVMVLADKVTPEAEKEAARVEKYMLRIGRFAAGLSPQDAVRLTIPGKVGFDPVQPVSFGKASAMLNANRAADGSFAAWLRSTPLFAFHPVKVPAEARTIQVRLFGVTGNGKLELLQNDVSVAEFEIVSGSEKVVSRKKVALIQGVPVIFKASGNWQGRLLDWQFVEMEK
;
A
#
# COMPACT_ATOMS: atom_id res chain seq x y z
N MET A 1 -33.62 -14.80 22.99
CA MET A 1 -34.62 -13.84 22.48
C MET A 1 -33.91 -13.00 21.41
N THR A 2 -33.89 -13.45 20.15
CA THR A 2 -34.83 -13.10 19.05
C THR A 2 -34.71 -11.60 18.68
N GLY A 3 -34.39 -11.15 17.48
CA GLY A 3 -34.37 -11.74 16.15
C GLY A 3 -35.06 -10.78 15.17
N LYS A 4 -34.44 -10.55 14.00
CA LYS A 4 -35.00 -10.07 12.71
C LYS A 4 -35.71 -8.71 12.67
N PHE A 5 -35.24 -7.83 11.78
CA PHE A 5 -35.97 -7.38 10.58
C PHE A 5 -35.09 -6.43 9.75
N LEU A 6 -34.85 -6.79 8.48
CA LEU A 6 -34.87 -5.93 7.28
C LEU A 6 -34.00 -6.53 6.16
N SER A 7 -34.69 -7.05 5.14
CA SER A 7 -34.21 -7.18 3.77
C SER A 7 -35.26 -6.59 2.83
N LEU A 8 -34.81 -6.15 1.66
CA LEU A 8 -35.55 -5.55 0.52
C LEU A 8 -35.72 -4.02 0.68
N THR A 9 -35.27 -3.15 -0.24
CA THR A 9 -35.01 -3.33 -1.68
C THR A 9 -34.08 -2.21 -2.15
N ALA A 10 -33.09 -2.53 -2.98
CA ALA A 10 -32.34 -1.56 -3.78
C ALA A 10 -33.06 -1.36 -5.12
N LEU A 11 -33.16 -0.11 -5.62
CA LEU A 11 -32.90 0.26 -7.02
C LEU A 11 -33.14 1.77 -7.24
N CYS A 12 -32.15 2.39 -7.91
CA CYS A 12 -32.23 3.63 -8.71
C CYS A 12 -32.62 4.96 -8.06
N LEU A 13 -31.60 5.74 -7.68
CA LEU A 13 -31.32 7.13 -8.11
C LEU A 13 -30.24 7.70 -7.17
N PHE A 14 -28.99 7.74 -7.61
CA PHE A 14 -27.95 8.52 -6.93
C PHE A 14 -28.18 10.00 -7.23
N SER A 15 -29.08 10.62 -6.47
CA SER A 15 -29.00 12.05 -6.20
C SER A 15 -27.90 12.27 -5.15
N ILE A 16 -26.91 13.07 -5.51
CA ILE A 16 -25.92 13.61 -4.57
C ILE A 16 -26.67 14.51 -3.61
N LEU A 17 -27.10 13.98 -2.47
CA LEU A 17 -27.48 14.80 -1.32
C LEU A 17 -26.19 15.14 -0.58
N PRO A 18 -25.85 16.44 -0.40
CA PRO A 18 -24.70 16.81 0.42
C PRO A 18 -24.93 16.26 1.83
N LEU A 19 -23.89 15.64 2.41
CA LEU A 19 -23.86 15.32 3.84
C LEU A 19 -23.92 16.65 4.62
N THR A 20 -25.12 17.09 4.99
CA THR A 20 -25.32 18.33 5.75
C THR A 20 -24.93 18.11 7.21
N GLY A 21 -23.69 18.46 7.55
CA GLY A 21 -23.26 18.64 8.94
C GLY A 21 -23.87 19.90 9.54
N ALA A 22 -23.88 20.03 10.87
CA ALA A 22 -24.36 21.23 11.53
C ALA A 22 -23.41 22.42 11.22
N THR A 23 -23.99 23.60 10.99
CA THR A 23 -23.26 24.86 10.80
C THR A 23 -23.74 25.88 11.82
N LEU A 24 -22.80 26.58 12.45
CA LEU A 24 -23.06 27.74 13.29
C LEU A 24 -22.48 28.97 12.62
N ASP A 25 -23.29 30.00 12.41
CA ASP A 25 -22.85 31.30 11.90
C ASP A 25 -22.93 32.34 13.02
N GLY A 26 -21.95 33.25 13.09
CA GLY A 26 -22.04 34.43 13.95
C GLY A 26 -23.02 35.44 13.38
N ASP A 27 -23.94 35.94 14.21
CA ASP A 27 -24.93 36.94 13.82
C ASP A 27 -24.39 38.35 14.08
N PHE A 28 -23.71 38.90 13.07
CA PHE A 28 -23.16 40.26 13.13
C PHE A 28 -24.21 41.35 12.83
N VAL A 29 -25.44 40.97 12.46
CA VAL A 29 -26.52 41.92 12.13
C VAL A 29 -27.32 42.25 13.38
N SER A 30 -27.84 41.23 14.08
CA SER A 30 -28.63 41.43 15.29
C SER A 30 -27.82 41.25 16.57
N GLY A 31 -26.65 40.58 16.50
CA GLY A 31 -25.83 40.26 17.66
C GLY A 31 -26.39 39.13 18.54
N SER A 32 -27.44 38.45 18.09
CA SER A 32 -28.23 37.50 18.92
C SER A 32 -27.41 36.37 19.55
N ASN A 33 -26.29 35.98 18.94
CA ASN A 33 -25.38 34.95 19.45
C ASN A 33 -23.94 35.43 19.67
N LEU A 34 -23.73 36.75 19.82
CA LEU A 34 -22.43 37.34 20.13
C LEU A 34 -22.46 38.02 21.50
N ARG A 35 -21.59 37.60 22.42
CA ARG A 35 -21.35 38.32 23.68
C ARG A 35 -20.20 39.29 23.48
N LEU A 36 -20.50 40.58 23.34
CA LEU A 36 -19.52 41.66 23.18
C LEU A 36 -18.91 42.05 24.54
N LEU A 37 -17.58 42.19 24.58
CA LEU A 37 -16.84 42.42 25.81
C LEU A 37 -15.78 43.51 25.62
N HIS A 38 -15.52 44.26 26.69
CA HIS A 38 -14.44 45.26 26.80
C HIS A 38 -14.39 46.25 25.62
N GLY A 39 -15.53 46.83 25.25
CA GLY A 39 -15.60 47.88 24.21
C GLY A 39 -15.63 47.36 22.77
N ALA A 40 -15.87 46.07 22.55
CA ALA A 40 -16.27 45.54 21.25
C ALA A 40 -17.67 46.06 20.86
N GLU A 41 -17.82 46.47 19.60
CA GLU A 41 -19.04 47.10 19.09
C GLU A 41 -19.49 46.44 17.79
N LEU A 42 -20.79 46.21 17.63
CA LEU A 42 -21.37 45.85 16.34
C LEU A 42 -21.86 47.11 15.63
N LYS A 43 -21.41 47.33 14.40
CA LYS A 43 -21.82 48.47 13.57
C LYS A 43 -21.87 48.06 12.11
N ASN A 44 -22.99 48.34 11.44
CA ASN A 44 -23.20 48.06 10.01
C ASN A 44 -22.95 46.59 9.61
N GLY A 45 -23.27 45.63 10.47
CA GLY A 45 -23.02 44.21 10.19
C GLY A 45 -21.58 43.76 10.43
N GLU A 46 -20.75 44.58 11.09
CA GLU A 46 -19.34 44.29 11.39
C GLU A 46 -19.08 44.41 12.90
N LEU A 47 -18.29 43.47 13.43
CA LEU A 47 -17.70 43.53 14.76
C LEU A 47 -16.43 44.39 14.69
N ILE A 48 -16.45 45.53 15.35
CA ILE A 48 -15.34 46.47 15.46
C ILE A 48 -14.56 46.16 16.75
N LEU A 49 -13.26 45.92 16.60
CA LEU A 49 -12.33 45.60 17.68
C LEU A 49 -11.26 46.68 17.73
N LYS A 50 -11.20 47.40 18.85
CA LYS A 50 -10.39 48.62 19.03
C LYS A 50 -9.08 48.37 19.82
N GLY A 51 -8.68 47.11 19.96
CA GLY A 51 -7.73 46.70 20.99
C GLY A 51 -8.29 46.87 22.41
N ASN A 52 -7.43 47.02 23.41
CA ASN A 52 -7.75 47.19 24.83
C ASN A 52 -8.71 46.11 25.38
N GLN A 53 -8.36 44.84 25.18
CA GLN A 53 -9.13 43.65 25.53
C GLN A 53 -10.48 43.52 24.82
N SER A 54 -10.81 44.39 23.86
CA SER A 54 -12.04 44.32 23.07
C SER A 54 -12.14 42.98 22.33
N HIS A 55 -13.21 42.23 22.60
CA HIS A 55 -13.44 40.91 22.00
C HIS A 55 -14.91 40.51 22.01
N ALA A 56 -15.22 39.43 21.29
CA ALA A 56 -16.54 38.81 21.33
C ALA A 56 -16.45 37.31 21.57
N GLU A 57 -17.41 36.74 22.28
CA GLU A 57 -17.62 35.29 22.38
C GLU A 57 -18.80 34.86 21.51
N VAL A 58 -18.63 33.78 20.74
CA VAL A 58 -19.70 33.24 19.88
C VAL A 58 -20.48 32.19 20.67
N ILE A 59 -21.70 32.52 21.09
CA ILE A 59 -22.56 31.65 21.89
C ILE A 59 -23.09 30.49 21.03
N GLY A 60 -23.09 29.28 21.58
CA GLY A 60 -23.43 28.03 20.88
C GLY A 60 -22.23 27.31 20.27
N SER A 61 -21.08 27.98 20.16
CA SER A 61 -19.84 27.38 19.61
C SER A 61 -19.18 26.38 20.56
N GLU A 62 -19.54 26.39 21.84
CA GLU A 62 -19.16 25.38 22.84
C GLU A 62 -19.53 23.96 22.39
N ASN A 63 -20.63 23.82 21.64
CA ASN A 63 -21.14 22.53 21.15
C ASN A 63 -20.38 21.96 19.94
N PHE A 64 -19.53 22.76 19.30
CA PHE A 64 -18.75 22.33 18.13
C PHE A 64 -17.38 21.78 18.55
N LYS A 65 -17.18 20.48 18.34
CA LYS A 65 -15.95 19.73 18.71
C LYS A 65 -15.24 19.22 17.46
N VAL A 66 -13.95 18.88 17.59
CA VAL A 66 -13.21 18.18 16.54
C VAL A 66 -13.66 16.71 16.52
N GLY A 67 -14.72 16.43 15.78
CA GLY A 67 -15.29 15.09 15.66
C GLY A 67 -14.51 14.18 14.70
N LYS A 68 -14.99 12.95 14.53
CA LYS A 68 -14.43 11.97 13.56
C LYS A 68 -14.37 12.48 12.12
N ASN A 69 -15.26 13.41 11.76
CA ASN A 69 -15.36 14.02 10.43
C ASN A 69 -14.53 15.31 10.31
N GLY A 70 -13.81 15.71 11.35
CA GLY A 70 -13.06 16.96 11.41
C GLY A 70 -13.88 18.15 11.88
N LEU A 71 -13.33 19.36 11.65
CA LEU A 71 -13.92 20.65 11.99
C LEU A 71 -13.44 21.70 10.99
N THR A 72 -14.30 22.64 10.60
CA THR A 72 -13.94 23.83 9.82
C THR A 72 -14.37 25.09 10.54
N VAL A 73 -13.51 26.09 10.61
CA VAL A 73 -13.78 27.38 11.24
C VAL A 73 -13.33 28.48 10.30
N THR A 74 -14.22 29.39 9.94
CA THR A 74 -13.96 30.49 8.99
C THR A 74 -14.25 31.83 9.63
N CYS A 75 -13.36 32.80 9.45
CA CYS A 75 -13.54 34.19 9.87
C CYS A 75 -13.18 35.13 8.72
N VAL A 76 -14.04 36.10 8.42
CA VAL A 76 -13.76 37.18 7.45
C VAL A 76 -13.36 38.42 8.23
N ALA A 77 -12.11 38.84 8.07
CA ALA A 77 -11.49 39.86 8.89
C ALA A 77 -10.61 40.82 8.07
N ALA A 78 -10.60 42.09 8.49
CA ALA A 78 -9.65 43.11 8.06
C ALA A 78 -8.90 43.64 9.28
N PHE A 79 -7.57 43.65 9.22
CA PHE A 79 -6.73 44.17 10.29
C PHE A 79 -6.33 45.61 9.99
N ASP A 80 -6.47 46.53 10.93
CA ASP A 80 -6.21 47.96 10.67
C ASP A 80 -4.71 48.31 10.77
N GLN A 81 -3.87 47.42 11.30
CA GLN A 81 -2.41 47.62 11.43
C GLN A 81 -1.58 46.33 11.39
N ILE A 82 -0.28 46.48 11.09
CA ILE A 82 0.75 45.40 11.07
C ILE A 82 1.50 45.27 12.40
N ARG A 83 1.32 46.16 13.39
CA ARG A 83 2.13 46.13 14.63
C ARG A 83 2.01 44.78 15.35
N ASP A 84 3.18 44.19 15.63
CA ASP A 84 3.35 42.98 16.45
C ASP A 84 2.64 43.13 17.79
N LEU A 85 1.91 42.09 18.20
CA LEU A 85 2.04 41.36 19.47
C LEU A 85 0.90 40.31 19.56
N GLY A 86 1.16 39.17 18.88
CA GLY A 86 0.50 37.85 18.94
C GLY A 86 -1.03 37.68 18.82
N GLN A 87 -1.54 36.69 19.56
CA GLN A 87 -2.65 35.83 19.16
C GLN A 87 -4.03 36.55 19.13
N ASP A 88 -4.39 37.14 18.00
CA ASP A 88 -5.38 38.20 17.77
C ASP A 88 -6.59 37.87 16.86
N LEU A 89 -6.78 36.65 16.33
CA LEU A 89 -7.90 36.37 15.40
C LEU A 89 -9.03 35.59 16.05
N PHE A 90 -8.89 34.26 16.22
CA PHE A 90 -9.89 33.49 16.97
C PHE A 90 -9.28 32.25 17.63
N TRP A 91 -9.83 31.87 18.78
CA TRP A 91 -9.44 30.65 19.47
C TRP A 91 -10.57 30.04 20.30
N LYS A 92 -10.50 28.73 20.48
CA LYS A 92 -11.28 28.00 21.48
C LYS A 92 -10.34 27.64 22.61
N LYS A 93 -10.52 28.31 23.76
CA LYS A 93 -9.62 28.21 24.93
C LYS A 93 -9.30 26.75 25.24
N GLU A 94 -8.02 26.46 25.46
CA GLU A 94 -7.50 25.12 25.79
C GLU A 94 -7.73 24.02 24.74
N CYS A 95 -8.13 24.36 23.51
CA CYS A 95 -8.42 23.41 22.44
C CYS A 95 -7.63 23.69 21.15
N TRP A 96 -7.94 24.78 20.45
CA TRP A 96 -7.27 25.15 19.20
C TRP A 96 -7.38 26.66 18.95
N MET A 97 -6.60 27.14 17.99
CA MET A 97 -6.52 28.57 17.65
C MET A 97 -6.04 28.75 16.22
N LEU A 98 -6.47 29.85 15.58
CA LEU A 98 -5.86 30.39 14.37
C LEU A 98 -5.60 31.88 14.58
N SER A 99 -4.38 32.37 14.35
CA SER A 99 -4.04 33.78 14.53
C SER A 99 -2.72 34.19 13.86
N ARG A 100 -2.46 35.50 13.72
CA ARG A 100 -1.18 36.05 13.28
C ARG A 100 -0.10 35.88 14.37
N PHE A 101 1.12 35.52 13.96
CA PHE A 101 2.30 35.48 14.83
C PHE A 101 3.25 36.66 14.53
N ASN A 102 4.32 36.87 15.32
CA ASN A 102 5.25 38.03 15.27
C ASN A 102 5.95 38.31 13.90
N ASN A 103 5.61 37.55 12.86
CA ASN A 103 6.07 37.75 11.49
C ASN A 103 4.89 38.02 10.52
N GLY A 104 3.68 38.25 11.03
CA GLY A 104 2.44 38.46 10.29
C GLY A 104 1.79 37.19 9.74
N MET A 105 2.45 36.03 9.79
CA MET A 105 1.93 34.79 9.22
C MET A 105 0.78 34.20 10.04
N MET A 106 -0.18 33.57 9.35
CA MET A 106 -1.24 32.81 10.00
C MET A 106 -0.67 31.54 10.62
N THR A 107 -1.01 31.32 11.89
CA THR A 107 -0.53 30.23 12.70
C THR A 107 -1.70 29.54 13.40
N ALA A 108 -1.83 28.24 13.16
CA ALA A 108 -2.76 27.39 13.84
C ALA A 108 -2.07 26.60 14.96
N TYR A 109 -2.70 26.51 16.12
CA TYR A 109 -2.21 25.73 17.26
C TYR A 109 -3.24 24.72 17.73
N LEU A 110 -2.75 23.56 18.22
CA LEU A 110 -3.54 22.59 18.97
C LEU A 110 -3.10 22.55 20.43
N HIS A 111 -4.04 22.32 21.33
CA HIS A 111 -3.84 22.29 22.77
C HIS A 111 -4.43 21.00 23.35
N ASN A 112 -3.72 20.36 24.28
CA ASN A 112 -4.12 19.09 24.90
C ASN A 112 -4.74 19.27 26.30
N GLY A 113 -5.13 20.49 26.66
CA GLY A 113 -5.70 20.85 27.96
C GLY A 113 -4.67 21.43 28.93
N GLU A 114 -3.39 21.06 28.78
CA GLU A 114 -2.29 21.57 29.61
C GLU A 114 -1.42 22.58 28.85
N LYS A 115 -1.01 22.21 27.63
CA LYS A 115 -0.07 22.98 26.80
C LYS A 115 -0.42 22.90 25.33
N PHE A 116 0.18 23.80 24.55
CA PHE A 116 0.17 23.67 23.09
C PHE A 116 1.05 22.48 22.68
N VAL A 117 0.50 21.62 21.82
CA VAL A 117 1.13 20.37 21.37
C VAL A 117 1.47 20.36 19.88
N SER A 118 0.94 21.32 19.12
CA SER A 118 1.21 21.44 17.69
C SER A 118 1.14 22.90 17.24
N ARG A 119 1.89 23.22 16.19
CA ARG A 119 1.94 24.51 15.50
C ARG A 119 1.99 24.28 13.99
N SER A 120 1.14 24.97 13.24
CA SER A 120 1.16 25.02 11.78
C SER A 120 1.18 26.46 11.31
N ASP A 121 2.17 26.84 10.50
CA ASP A 121 2.33 28.20 9.99
C ASP A 121 2.12 28.23 8.48
N GLY A 122 1.39 29.22 7.97
CA GLY A 122 1.11 29.35 6.53
C GLY A 122 0.65 30.73 6.10
N GLY A 123 0.80 30.99 4.81
CA GLY A 123 0.32 32.22 4.17
C GLY A 123 1.24 33.43 4.30
N GLU A 124 0.92 34.45 3.51
CA GLU A 124 1.59 35.74 3.57
C GLU A 124 1.01 36.62 4.68
N PRO A 125 1.79 37.57 5.24
CA PRO A 125 1.27 38.57 6.16
C PRO A 125 0.07 39.33 5.60
N ALA A 126 -0.93 39.57 6.46
CA ALA A 126 -2.09 40.35 6.08
C ALA A 126 -1.72 41.83 5.83
N GLU A 127 -2.21 42.38 4.72
CA GLU A 127 -2.10 43.82 4.43
C GLU A 127 -3.12 44.62 5.26
N PRO A 128 -2.73 45.74 5.89
CA PRO A 128 -3.63 46.62 6.63
C PRO A 128 -4.83 47.07 5.79
N GLY A 129 -6.01 47.04 6.41
CA GLY A 129 -7.28 47.45 5.80
C GLY A 129 -7.83 46.50 4.75
N VAL A 130 -7.13 45.39 4.43
CA VAL A 130 -7.57 44.43 3.42
C VAL A 130 -8.38 43.31 4.05
N TRP A 131 -9.60 43.12 3.52
CA TRP A 131 -10.49 42.03 3.90
C TRP A 131 -10.00 40.68 3.38
N ASN A 132 -9.88 39.71 4.28
CA ASN A 132 -9.49 38.35 3.95
C ASN A 132 -10.38 37.34 4.69
N ALA A 133 -10.63 36.20 4.07
CA ALA A 133 -11.21 35.04 4.72
C ALA A 133 -10.09 34.13 5.23
N TYR A 134 -10.07 33.90 6.54
CA TYR A 134 -9.15 32.99 7.21
C TYR A 134 -9.90 31.75 7.67
N THR A 135 -9.48 30.59 7.18
CA THR A 135 -10.14 29.32 7.51
C THR A 135 -9.16 28.32 8.10
N LEU A 136 -9.53 27.73 9.24
CA LEU A 136 -8.88 26.60 9.87
C LEU A 136 -9.68 25.33 9.59
N VAL A 137 -9.05 24.31 9.04
CA VAL A 137 -9.63 22.96 8.90
C VAL A 137 -8.78 21.97 9.71
N ILE A 138 -9.43 21.19 10.58
CA ILE A 138 -8.78 20.16 11.40
C ILE A 138 -9.37 18.81 11.01
N LYS A 139 -8.53 17.86 10.58
CA LYS A 139 -8.94 16.50 10.18
C LYS A 139 -8.26 15.47 11.08
N PRO A 140 -8.98 14.64 11.86
CA PRO A 140 -8.34 13.54 12.57
C PRO A 140 -7.80 12.51 11.58
N PHE A 141 -6.66 11.90 11.92
CA PHE A 141 -6.17 10.73 11.21
C PHE A 141 -5.64 9.69 12.21
N VAL A 142 -5.73 8.44 11.79
CA VAL A 142 -5.06 7.34 12.46
C VAL A 142 -4.26 6.62 11.38
N GLN A 143 -3.08 6.13 11.72
CA GLN A 143 -2.27 5.21 10.92
C GLN A 143 -1.71 4.11 11.83
N VAL A 144 -2.52 3.07 12.03
CA VAL A 144 -2.29 1.96 12.97
C VAL A 144 -0.99 1.23 12.67
N GLU A 145 -0.66 1.12 11.40
CA GLU A 145 0.50 0.39 10.88
C GLU A 145 1.84 1.00 11.33
N GLU A 146 1.84 2.30 11.62
CA GLU A 146 3.01 3.04 12.11
C GLU A 146 2.85 3.45 13.58
N GLY A 147 1.81 2.95 14.27
CA GLY A 147 1.49 3.38 15.63
C GLY A 147 1.18 4.87 15.76
N LYS A 148 0.76 5.54 14.67
CA LYS A 148 0.48 6.98 14.66
C LYS A 148 -1.01 7.28 14.73
N TYR A 149 -1.33 8.36 15.44
CA TYR A 149 -2.64 8.96 15.52
C TYR A 149 -2.45 10.47 15.67
N GLY A 150 -3.40 11.29 15.22
CA GLY A 150 -3.28 12.74 15.36
C GLY A 150 -4.22 13.52 14.46
N TYR A 151 -3.78 14.70 14.03
CA TYR A 151 -4.60 15.64 13.25
C TYR A 151 -3.82 16.27 12.09
N ILE A 152 -4.46 16.37 10.93
CA ILE A 152 -4.01 17.21 9.82
C ILE A 152 -4.65 18.58 10.01
N ILE A 153 -3.82 19.62 9.97
CA ILE A 153 -4.23 21.01 10.05
C ILE A 153 -4.04 21.62 8.67
N GLU A 154 -5.09 22.25 8.14
CA GLU A 154 -5.02 23.05 6.93
C GLU A 154 -5.43 24.49 7.25
N ILE A 155 -4.66 25.44 6.76
CA ILE A 155 -4.95 26.87 6.84
C ILE A 155 -5.26 27.33 5.42
N TYR A 156 -6.43 27.95 5.23
CA TYR A 156 -6.79 28.58 3.97
C TYR A 156 -6.90 30.09 4.13
N ILE A 157 -6.43 30.83 3.12
CA ILE A 157 -6.59 32.27 3.01
C ILE A 157 -7.31 32.57 1.69
N ASN A 158 -8.47 33.21 1.75
CA ASN A 158 -9.32 33.53 0.60
C ASN A 158 -9.65 32.30 -0.27
N GLY A 159 -9.80 31.12 0.33
CA GLY A 159 -10.08 29.87 -0.36
C GLY A 159 -8.86 29.17 -0.99
N GLU A 160 -7.64 29.68 -0.78
CA GLU A 160 -6.39 29.04 -1.20
C GLU A 160 -5.70 28.36 -0.01
N LEU A 161 -5.20 27.14 -0.20
CA LEU A 161 -4.47 26.39 0.84
C LEU A 161 -3.12 27.06 1.11
N ALA A 162 -3.00 27.71 2.25
CA ALA A 162 -1.83 28.46 2.67
C ALA A 162 -0.82 27.60 3.44
N ALA A 163 -1.30 26.60 4.19
CA ALA A 163 -0.46 25.58 4.79
C ALA A 163 -1.22 24.29 5.06
N ARG A 164 -0.48 23.19 5.08
CA ARG A 164 -0.97 21.89 5.53
C ARG A 164 0.10 21.16 6.32
N THR A 165 -0.23 20.71 7.52
CA THR A 165 0.70 20.02 8.41
C THR A 165 0.04 18.79 9.02
N GLU A 166 0.75 17.67 9.02
CA GLU A 166 0.37 16.47 9.77
C GLU A 166 0.99 16.53 11.17
N ASN A 167 0.16 16.37 12.21
CA ASN A 167 0.58 16.42 13.60
C ASN A 167 0.24 15.11 14.29
N SER A 168 1.23 14.21 14.40
CA SER A 168 1.09 12.87 14.99
C SER A 168 1.52 12.82 16.46
N GLY A 169 0.93 11.92 17.24
CA GLY A 169 1.35 11.58 18.60
C GLY A 169 0.66 12.37 19.71
N TYR A 170 -0.37 13.16 19.37
CA TYR A 170 -1.04 14.05 20.31
C TYR A 170 -2.57 13.94 20.18
N THR A 171 -3.27 14.13 21.30
CA THR A 171 -4.71 14.34 21.36
C THR A 171 -5.01 15.83 21.57
N ILE A 172 -6.12 16.30 20.99
CA ILE A 172 -6.65 17.64 21.28
C ILE A 172 -7.60 17.52 22.47
N ASN A 173 -7.59 18.49 23.38
CA ASN A 173 -8.56 18.53 24.48
C ASN A 173 -9.95 18.96 24.00
N GLU A 174 -10.99 18.43 24.61
CA GLU A 174 -12.36 18.91 24.38
C GLU A 174 -12.67 20.07 25.32
N SER A 175 -12.78 21.28 24.77
CA SER A 175 -13.09 22.48 25.53
C SER A 175 -14.58 22.80 25.46
N SER A 176 -15.17 23.13 26.61
CA SER A 176 -16.54 23.66 26.76
C SER A 176 -16.62 25.19 26.67
N PHE A 177 -15.49 25.88 26.51
CA PHE A 177 -15.50 27.32 26.34
C PHE A 177 -16.02 27.70 24.94
N PRO A 178 -16.76 28.82 24.81
CA PRO A 178 -17.09 29.36 23.50
C PRO A 178 -15.82 29.80 22.75
N VAL A 179 -15.92 29.93 21.43
CA VAL A 179 -14.90 30.56 20.60
C VAL A 179 -14.87 32.05 20.89
N THR A 180 -13.68 32.55 21.16
CA THR A 180 -13.41 33.99 21.32
C THR A 180 -12.84 34.56 20.02
N LEU A 181 -13.40 35.67 19.57
CA LEU A 181 -12.96 36.46 18.42
C LEU A 181 -12.19 37.68 18.92
N GLY A 182 -11.01 37.93 18.35
CA GLY A 182 -10.21 39.13 18.58
C GLY A 182 -9.28 39.11 19.78
N TRP A 183 -9.22 38.00 20.55
CA TRP A 183 -8.50 37.95 21.82
C TRP A 183 -7.96 36.55 22.16
N GLY A 184 -6.74 36.49 22.74
CA GLY A 184 -5.96 35.27 23.01
C GLY A 184 -5.48 35.09 24.46
N LYS A 185 -4.55 34.15 24.71
CA LYS A 185 -4.20 33.64 26.06
C LYS A 185 -3.43 34.63 26.96
N ALA A 186 -3.89 34.76 28.22
CA ALA A 186 -3.13 35.18 29.41
C ALA A 186 -2.67 36.66 29.54
N GLY A 187 -3.55 37.61 29.21
CA GLY A 187 -3.47 38.97 29.79
C GLY A 187 -2.20 39.80 29.48
N LYS A 188 -1.49 39.50 28.38
CA LYS A 188 -0.32 40.29 27.93
C LYS A 188 -0.50 40.74 26.48
N VAL A 189 -1.19 41.85 26.23
CA VAL A 189 -1.25 42.60 24.95
C VAL A 189 -1.43 41.68 23.71
N TRP A 190 -2.60 41.03 23.58
CA TRP A 190 -2.95 40.11 22.48
C TRP A 190 -4.33 40.47 21.91
N GLU A 191 -4.40 41.53 21.11
CA GLU A 191 -5.67 42.19 20.81
C GLU A 191 -5.78 42.56 19.34
N MET A 192 -6.93 42.26 18.76
CA MET A 192 -7.21 42.67 17.40
C MET A 192 -7.54 44.17 17.34
N TYR A 193 -6.81 44.86 16.46
CA TYR A 193 -7.24 46.15 15.93
C TYR A 193 -7.75 45.90 14.52
N GLY A 194 -9.06 45.92 14.34
CA GLY A 194 -9.67 45.59 13.06
C GLY A 194 -11.16 45.33 13.13
N ARG A 195 -11.64 44.71 12.06
CA ARG A 195 -13.05 44.40 11.84
C ARG A 195 -13.24 42.95 11.45
N ILE A 196 -14.32 42.34 11.96
CA ILE A 196 -14.78 41.02 11.56
C ILE A 196 -16.20 41.16 11.03
N SER A 197 -16.46 40.70 9.79
CA SER A 197 -17.78 40.79 9.17
C SER A 197 -18.51 39.45 9.12
N ALA A 198 -17.79 38.34 9.30
CA ALA A 198 -18.40 37.03 9.34
C ALA A 198 -17.55 36.03 10.15
N PHE A 199 -18.25 35.09 10.77
CA PHE A 199 -17.68 33.94 11.46
C PHE A 199 -18.59 32.74 11.23
N SER A 200 -18.02 31.56 11.00
CA SER A 200 -18.79 30.32 10.92
C SER A 200 -17.99 29.10 11.36
N MET A 201 -18.69 28.08 11.84
CA MET A 201 -18.16 26.78 12.21
C MET A 201 -18.98 25.66 11.57
N ASP A 202 -18.31 24.73 10.91
CA ASP A 202 -18.89 23.49 10.40
C ASP A 202 -18.33 22.32 11.22
N ASP A 203 -19.19 21.42 11.70
CA ASP A 203 -18.84 20.22 12.50
C ASP A 203 -18.13 19.10 11.70
N ARG A 204 -17.56 19.48 10.56
CA ARG A 204 -16.85 18.63 9.62
C ARG A 204 -15.74 19.40 8.91
N ALA A 205 -14.76 18.69 8.38
CA ALA A 205 -13.77 19.27 7.49
C ALA A 205 -14.38 19.51 6.10
N LEU A 206 -14.45 20.77 5.67
CA LEU A 206 -14.85 21.14 4.32
C LEU A 206 -13.72 20.87 3.33
N THR A 207 -14.08 20.50 2.11
CA THR A 207 -13.17 20.52 0.97
C THR A 207 -12.88 21.96 0.54
N GLN A 208 -11.79 22.18 -0.20
CA GLN A 208 -11.46 23.50 -0.74
C GLN A 208 -12.57 24.04 -1.66
N ASP A 209 -13.24 23.21 -2.45
CA ASP A 209 -14.31 23.65 -3.36
C ASP A 209 -15.58 24.05 -2.59
N GLU A 210 -15.96 23.28 -1.56
CA GLU A 210 -17.04 23.67 -0.63
C GLU A 210 -16.70 24.98 0.08
N LEU A 211 -15.44 25.15 0.50
CA LEU A 211 -14.97 26.39 1.11
C LEU A 211 -15.07 27.55 0.13
N ILE A 212 -14.62 27.40 -1.12
CA ILE A 212 -14.75 28.43 -2.16
C ILE A 212 -16.21 28.79 -2.39
N GLY A 213 -17.10 27.80 -2.49
CA GLY A 213 -18.54 28.01 -2.63
C GLY A 213 -19.17 28.72 -1.42
N LYS A 214 -18.65 28.47 -0.21
CA LYS A 214 -19.04 29.18 1.02
C LYS A 214 -18.55 30.62 1.00
N LEU A 215 -17.28 30.83 0.65
CA LEU A 215 -16.63 32.13 0.71
C LEU A 215 -17.09 33.11 -0.39
N SER A 216 -17.59 32.61 -1.52
CA SER A 216 -18.11 33.44 -2.63
C SER A 216 -19.28 34.34 -2.24
N LYS A 217 -19.95 34.03 -1.12
CA LYS A 217 -21.05 34.83 -0.55
C LYS A 217 -20.55 36.14 0.08
N TYR A 218 -19.28 36.21 0.47
CA TYR A 218 -18.70 37.39 1.13
C TYR A 218 -18.09 38.34 0.10
N LYS A 219 -18.84 39.35 -0.33
CA LYS A 219 -18.43 40.33 -1.36
C LYS A 219 -17.11 41.07 -1.05
N GLN A 220 -16.77 41.20 0.24
CA GLN A 220 -15.55 41.86 0.72
C GLN A 220 -14.29 41.00 0.47
N VAL A 221 -14.45 39.68 0.35
CA VAL A 221 -13.35 38.74 0.18
C VAL A 221 -13.04 38.60 -1.30
N LYS A 222 -11.84 39.00 -1.70
CA LYS A 222 -11.31 38.65 -3.02
C LYS A 222 -10.83 37.20 -2.96
N LEU A 223 -11.68 36.27 -3.42
CA LEU A 223 -11.30 34.87 -3.49
C LEU A 223 -10.01 34.73 -4.30
N ASN A 224 -9.00 34.12 -3.68
CA ASN A 224 -7.84 33.63 -4.37
C ASN A 224 -8.24 32.33 -5.06
N LEU A 225 -9.00 32.43 -6.15
CA LEU A 225 -9.35 31.32 -7.04
C LEU A 225 -8.13 30.77 -7.79
N GLY A 226 -6.92 30.93 -7.22
CA GLY A 226 -5.68 31.14 -7.95
C GLY A 226 -5.70 32.60 -8.40
N LYS A 227 -4.59 33.32 -8.20
CA LYS A 227 -4.38 34.63 -8.84
C LYS A 227 -4.40 34.41 -10.36
N TYR A 228 -5.58 34.33 -10.95
CA TYR A 228 -5.75 34.30 -12.39
C TYR A 228 -6.15 35.71 -12.77
N GLN A 229 -5.19 36.45 -13.32
CA GLN A 229 -5.51 37.76 -13.87
C GLN A 229 -6.55 37.56 -14.98
N GLU A 230 -7.60 38.38 -14.97
CA GLU A 230 -8.47 38.47 -16.14
C GLU A 230 -7.63 38.92 -17.34
N ILE A 231 -7.92 38.35 -18.50
CA ILE A 231 -7.25 38.75 -19.73
C ILE A 231 -7.68 40.17 -20.10
N THR A 232 -6.71 41.03 -20.36
CA THR A 232 -6.93 42.41 -20.79
C THR A 232 -7.62 42.44 -22.17
N PRO A 233 -8.42 43.49 -22.47
CA PRO A 233 -9.02 43.66 -23.79
C PRO A 233 -7.99 43.63 -24.94
N ALA A 234 -6.80 44.20 -24.72
CA ALA A 234 -5.71 44.17 -25.70
C ALA A 234 -5.22 42.75 -25.99
N LEU A 235 -4.91 41.96 -24.95
CA LEU A 235 -4.50 40.57 -25.13
C LEU A 235 -5.61 39.73 -25.77
N LYS A 236 -6.86 39.97 -25.38
CA LYS A 236 -8.02 39.30 -25.99
C LYS A 236 -8.11 39.60 -27.49
N HIS A 237 -7.94 40.87 -27.88
CA HIS A 237 -7.92 41.30 -29.28
C HIS A 237 -6.81 40.60 -30.09
N SER A 238 -5.58 40.57 -29.59
CA SER A 238 -4.46 39.89 -30.28
C SER A 238 -4.67 38.37 -30.37
N VAL A 239 -5.26 37.75 -29.34
CA VAL A 239 -5.66 36.33 -29.35
C VAL A 239 -6.74 36.04 -30.40
N ASP A 240 -7.71 36.94 -30.55
CA ASP A 240 -8.82 36.77 -31.50
C ASP A 240 -8.33 36.93 -32.95
N LYS A 241 -7.33 37.79 -33.18
CA LYS A 241 -6.70 37.99 -34.49
C LYS A 241 -5.74 36.90 -34.95
N LEU A 242 -5.32 36.00 -34.06
CA LEU A 242 -4.49 34.86 -34.46
C LEU A 242 -5.22 34.05 -35.55
N PRO A 243 -4.59 33.75 -36.71
CA PRO A 243 -5.27 33.11 -37.83
C PRO A 243 -5.97 31.81 -37.43
N ALA A 244 -7.21 31.62 -37.87
CA ALA A 244 -7.95 30.37 -37.66
C ALA A 244 -7.21 29.15 -38.26
N THR A 245 -6.39 29.38 -39.29
CA THR A 245 -5.55 28.40 -39.96
C THR A 245 -4.28 28.04 -39.19
N PHE A 246 -3.93 28.77 -38.13
CA PHE A 246 -2.72 28.48 -37.36
C PHE A 246 -2.81 27.06 -36.74
N PRO A 247 -1.90 26.13 -37.07
CA PRO A 247 -1.93 24.78 -36.52
C PRO A 247 -1.87 24.79 -34.99
N ALA A 248 -2.76 24.02 -34.34
CA ALA A 248 -2.90 24.01 -32.88
C ALA A 248 -3.20 25.40 -32.24
N ARG A 249 -3.85 26.31 -32.97
CA ARG A 249 -4.27 27.64 -32.48
C ARG A 249 -4.86 27.64 -31.08
N GLN A 250 -5.82 26.74 -30.81
CA GLN A 250 -6.51 26.70 -29.51
C GLN A 250 -5.57 26.35 -28.35
N TRP A 251 -4.58 25.49 -28.61
CA TRP A 251 -3.55 25.16 -27.63
C TRP A 251 -2.63 26.34 -27.34
N LEU A 252 -2.16 27.04 -28.38
CA LEU A 252 -1.34 28.24 -28.20
C LEU A 252 -2.10 29.32 -27.43
N ILE A 253 -3.38 29.54 -27.77
CA ILE A 253 -4.26 30.46 -27.03
C ILE A 253 -4.40 30.05 -25.57
N SER A 254 -4.62 28.76 -25.29
CA SER A 254 -4.67 28.23 -23.93
C SER A 254 -3.36 28.50 -23.17
N SER A 255 -2.21 28.28 -23.81
CA SER A 255 -0.88 28.51 -23.26
C SER A 255 -0.66 29.99 -22.90
N VAL A 256 -1.04 30.92 -23.80
CA VAL A 256 -0.92 32.36 -23.57
C VAL A 256 -1.87 32.83 -22.47
N ARG A 257 -3.14 32.40 -22.52
CA ARG A 257 -4.12 32.73 -21.47
C ARG A 257 -3.68 32.22 -20.11
N ARG A 258 -3.13 31.01 -20.05
CA ARG A 258 -2.54 30.47 -18.83
C ARG A 258 -1.36 31.32 -18.35
N ALA A 259 -0.45 31.69 -19.24
CA ALA A 259 0.69 32.53 -18.88
C ALA A 259 0.22 33.87 -18.27
N ALA A 260 -0.69 34.57 -18.96
CA ALA A 260 -1.29 35.82 -18.51
C ALA A 260 -1.99 35.67 -17.16
N ALA A 261 -2.82 34.63 -17.03
CA ALA A 261 -3.52 34.33 -15.79
C ALA A 261 -2.53 34.14 -14.64
N ASN A 262 -1.40 33.45 -14.87
CA ASN A 262 -0.37 33.19 -13.84
C ASN A 262 0.64 34.35 -13.66
N GLY A 263 0.31 35.55 -14.16
CA GLY A 263 1.05 36.78 -13.90
C GLY A 263 2.10 37.15 -14.94
N ALA A 264 2.03 36.60 -16.15
CA ALA A 264 2.84 37.12 -17.25
C ALA A 264 2.35 38.49 -17.73
N ASP A 265 3.28 39.36 -18.13
CA ASP A 265 2.99 40.67 -18.69
C ASP A 265 2.13 40.54 -19.95
N GLN A 266 0.86 40.95 -19.82
CA GLN A 266 -0.13 40.79 -20.87
C GLN A 266 0.10 41.72 -22.07
N ALA A 267 0.75 42.88 -21.87
CA ALA A 267 1.07 43.80 -22.96
C ALA A 267 2.21 43.23 -23.82
N VAL A 268 3.23 42.64 -23.17
CA VAL A 268 4.33 41.95 -23.86
C VAL A 268 3.80 40.72 -24.62
N LEU A 269 2.88 39.95 -24.04
CA LEU A 269 2.21 38.85 -24.72
C LEU A 269 1.38 39.31 -25.92
N ALA A 270 0.59 40.38 -25.78
CA ALA A 270 -0.23 40.93 -26.86
C ALA A 270 0.64 41.36 -28.05
N ALA A 271 1.70 42.13 -27.79
CA ALA A 271 2.63 42.59 -28.82
C ALA A 271 3.35 41.44 -29.55
N ALA A 272 3.63 40.33 -28.86
CA ALA A 272 4.19 39.14 -29.48
C ALA A 272 3.20 38.45 -30.42
N LEU A 273 1.92 38.36 -30.04
CA LEU A 273 0.88 37.78 -30.87
C LEU A 273 0.52 38.66 -32.08
N GLU A 274 0.58 39.98 -31.96
CA GLU A 274 0.34 40.91 -33.07
C GLU A 274 1.34 40.68 -34.22
N LYS A 275 2.61 40.41 -33.90
CA LYS A 275 3.64 40.06 -34.90
C LYS A 275 3.38 38.72 -35.59
N ALA A 276 2.54 37.88 -35.00
CA ALA A 276 2.17 36.56 -35.53
C ALA A 276 0.84 36.55 -36.30
N GLU A 277 0.15 37.70 -36.43
CA GLU A 277 -1.19 37.82 -37.06
C GLU A 277 -1.25 37.28 -38.51
N ASN A 278 -0.14 37.30 -39.24
CA ASN A 278 -0.10 36.93 -40.66
C ASN A 278 0.57 35.57 -40.92
N ILE A 279 0.82 34.76 -39.88
CA ILE A 279 1.46 33.46 -40.06
C ILE A 279 0.47 32.48 -40.69
N SER A 280 0.79 32.04 -41.90
CA SER A 280 0.15 30.92 -42.59
C SER A 280 1.14 29.76 -42.72
N ALA A 281 0.71 28.56 -42.34
CA ALA A 281 1.52 27.35 -42.34
C ALA A 281 0.62 26.11 -42.46
N ALA A 282 1.11 25.07 -43.15
CA ALA A 282 0.37 23.81 -43.28
C ALA A 282 0.61 22.88 -42.08
N THR A 283 1.77 22.99 -41.44
CA THR A 283 2.19 22.14 -40.34
C THR A 283 2.54 22.95 -39.09
N LEU A 284 2.53 22.32 -37.92
CA LEU A 284 2.89 22.99 -36.67
C LEU A 284 4.38 23.33 -36.64
N GLU A 285 5.22 22.53 -37.31
CA GLU A 285 6.65 22.76 -37.48
C GLU A 285 6.92 24.05 -38.25
N GLU A 286 6.29 24.23 -39.42
CA GLU A 286 6.37 25.47 -40.20
C GLU A 286 5.82 26.66 -39.43
N ALA A 287 4.71 26.48 -38.72
CA ALA A 287 4.10 27.53 -37.92
C ALA A 287 5.02 27.96 -36.78
N ALA A 288 5.66 27.00 -36.08
CA ALA A 288 6.58 27.25 -34.99
C ALA A 288 7.85 27.95 -35.47
N GLU A 289 8.43 27.55 -36.60
CA GLU A 289 9.61 28.21 -37.18
C GLU A 289 9.34 29.69 -37.51
N LYS A 290 8.21 29.97 -38.19
CA LYS A 290 7.77 31.34 -38.48
C LYS A 290 7.46 32.10 -37.20
N PHE A 291 6.74 31.49 -36.26
CA PHE A 291 6.35 32.11 -35.00
C PHE A 291 7.55 32.47 -34.13
N ASN A 292 8.57 31.61 -34.06
CA ASN A 292 9.78 31.84 -33.29
C ASN A 292 10.74 32.84 -33.94
N SER A 293 10.61 33.13 -35.25
CA SER A 293 11.48 34.07 -35.97
C SER A 293 10.96 35.50 -36.00
N VAL A 294 9.65 35.72 -35.86
CA VAL A 294 9.04 37.07 -35.91
C VAL A 294 8.92 37.75 -34.54
N GLN A 295 9.09 37.02 -33.45
CA GLN A 295 9.02 37.53 -32.08
C GLN A 295 9.97 36.76 -31.16
N ASP A 296 10.33 37.34 -30.02
CA ASP A 296 11.35 36.83 -29.09
C ASP A 296 10.85 36.69 -27.64
N VAL A 297 9.54 36.68 -27.46
CA VAL A 297 8.83 36.60 -26.17
C VAL A 297 8.39 35.17 -25.88
N LEU A 298 7.86 34.46 -26.87
CA LEU A 298 7.37 33.09 -26.77
C LEU A 298 8.22 32.17 -27.64
N TYR A 299 8.27 30.89 -27.31
CA TYR A 299 8.97 29.89 -28.09
C TYR A 299 8.19 28.59 -28.16
N ILE A 300 7.89 28.13 -29.37
CA ILE A 300 7.24 26.85 -29.63
C ILE A 300 8.32 25.82 -29.99
N MET A 301 8.43 24.75 -29.20
CA MET A 301 9.29 23.62 -29.48
C MET A 301 8.42 22.43 -29.91
N THR A 302 8.65 21.90 -31.11
CA THR A 302 7.83 20.83 -31.69
C THR A 302 8.52 19.47 -31.60
N GLY A 303 7.75 18.42 -31.33
CA GLY A 303 8.16 17.03 -31.47
C GLY A 303 7.03 16.17 -32.03
N LYS A 304 7.32 14.91 -32.35
CA LYS A 304 6.38 14.04 -33.08
C LYS A 304 5.02 13.86 -32.38
N ARG A 305 5.02 13.66 -31.06
CA ARG A 305 3.80 13.47 -30.26
C ARG A 305 3.43 14.70 -29.43
N ALA A 306 4.41 15.46 -28.96
CA ALA A 306 4.24 16.61 -28.10
C ALA A 306 4.72 17.92 -28.73
N ALA A 307 4.13 19.04 -28.34
CA ALA A 307 4.69 20.37 -28.58
C ALA A 307 4.69 21.16 -27.27
N LEU A 308 5.72 21.99 -27.05
CA LEU A 308 5.92 22.77 -25.83
C LEU A 308 5.85 24.26 -26.16
N CYS A 309 5.30 25.06 -25.24
CA CYS A 309 5.31 26.52 -25.34
C CYS A 309 6.04 27.12 -24.13
N TYR A 310 7.03 27.96 -24.41
CA TYR A 310 7.83 28.67 -23.41
C TYR A 310 7.61 30.17 -23.51
N ILE A 311 7.69 30.87 -22.37
CA ILE A 311 7.88 32.33 -22.33
C ILE A 311 9.34 32.65 -22.02
N LEU A 312 10.00 33.36 -22.92
CA LEU A 312 11.42 33.72 -22.86
C LEU A 312 11.67 35.04 -22.13
N LYS A 313 10.75 36.01 -22.28
CA LYS A 313 10.84 37.35 -21.70
C LYS A 313 9.58 37.65 -20.90
N ASN A 314 9.72 37.81 -19.58
CA ASN A 314 8.63 38.17 -18.70
C ASN A 314 9.15 38.67 -17.34
N SER A 315 8.51 39.68 -16.78
CA SER A 315 8.89 40.35 -15.53
C SER A 315 8.20 39.79 -14.28
N ASP A 316 7.12 39.01 -14.41
CA ASP A 316 6.34 38.56 -13.24
C ASP A 316 5.98 37.06 -13.21
N SER A 317 5.97 36.57 -11.96
CA SER A 317 5.44 35.37 -11.31
C SER A 317 5.14 34.05 -12.08
N ALA A 318 4.89 33.95 -13.39
CA ALA A 318 4.61 32.65 -14.05
C ALA A 318 5.86 31.73 -14.21
N PHE A 319 5.68 30.40 -14.15
CA PHE A 319 6.73 29.45 -14.55
C PHE A 319 6.91 29.47 -16.08
N PRO A 320 8.15 29.44 -16.62
CA PRO A 320 8.38 29.66 -18.05
C PRO A 320 7.77 28.67 -19.05
N LEU A 321 7.63 27.39 -18.69
CA LEU A 321 6.92 26.43 -19.54
C LEU A 321 5.41 26.62 -19.35
N THR A 322 4.70 27.11 -20.37
CA THR A 322 3.29 27.53 -20.28
C THR A 322 2.31 26.55 -20.92
N GLY A 323 2.77 25.65 -21.79
CA GLY A 323 1.90 24.69 -22.47
C GLY A 323 2.63 23.44 -22.90
N MET A 324 1.92 22.31 -22.88
CA MET A 324 2.36 21.07 -23.53
C MET A 324 1.17 20.38 -24.21
N LEU A 325 1.24 20.24 -25.52
CA LEU A 325 0.19 19.66 -26.37
C LEU A 325 0.42 18.18 -26.58
N ASP A 326 -0.59 17.35 -26.31
CA ASP A 326 -0.71 16.03 -26.94
C ASP A 326 -1.27 16.21 -28.37
N ARG A 327 -0.39 16.09 -29.38
CA ARG A 327 -0.76 16.28 -30.79
C ARG A 327 -1.72 15.21 -31.30
N LYS A 328 -1.72 14.00 -30.73
CA LYS A 328 -2.61 12.92 -31.16
C LYS A 328 -4.03 13.15 -30.66
N SER A 329 -4.17 13.52 -29.39
CA SER A 329 -5.50 13.80 -28.82
C SER A 329 -5.96 15.24 -29.07
N GLY A 330 -5.07 16.13 -29.49
CA GLY A 330 -5.31 17.57 -29.64
C GLY A 330 -5.51 18.29 -28.29
N ARG A 331 -5.00 17.72 -27.19
CA ARG A 331 -5.29 18.20 -25.82
C ARG A 331 -4.09 18.89 -25.19
N GLU A 332 -4.35 19.99 -24.51
CA GLU A 332 -3.41 20.56 -23.53
C GLU A 332 -3.34 19.63 -22.31
N ILE A 333 -2.13 19.45 -21.78
CA ILE A 333 -1.92 18.56 -20.62
C ILE A 333 -1.94 19.33 -19.30
N PHE A 334 -1.65 20.63 -19.31
CA PHE A 334 -1.60 21.44 -18.10
C PHE A 334 -2.98 22.04 -17.79
N GLY A 335 -3.34 22.12 -16.51
CA GLY A 335 -4.65 22.55 -16.01
C GLY A 335 -4.91 24.06 -16.08
N LYS A 336 -5.06 24.74 -14.94
CA LYS A 336 -5.07 26.22 -14.89
C LYS A 336 -3.70 26.87 -14.69
N ARG A 337 -2.69 26.08 -14.33
CA ARG A 337 -1.26 26.44 -14.27
C ARG A 337 -0.45 25.28 -14.85
N SER A 338 0.84 25.48 -15.11
CA SER A 338 1.73 24.44 -15.62
C SER A 338 2.53 23.79 -14.48
N MET A 339 3.85 23.95 -14.48
CA MET A 339 4.76 23.51 -13.43
C MET A 339 5.05 24.66 -12.46
N ASP A 340 5.63 24.34 -11.31
CA ASP A 340 6.16 25.29 -10.34
C ASP A 340 7.27 24.59 -9.52
N PHE A 341 8.04 25.37 -8.74
CA PHE A 341 8.83 24.86 -7.63
C PHE A 341 8.54 25.65 -6.37
N ILE A 342 8.72 25.04 -5.19
CA ILE A 342 8.64 25.75 -3.90
C ILE A 342 9.89 25.43 -3.08
N LEU A 343 10.68 26.45 -2.73
CA LEU A 343 11.76 26.34 -1.75
C LEU A 343 11.19 26.61 -0.36
N LYS A 344 11.29 25.65 0.57
CA LYS A 344 10.99 25.90 1.99
C LYS A 344 12.28 26.15 2.74
N THR A 345 12.39 27.31 3.37
CA THR A 345 13.62 27.79 3.98
C THR A 345 13.39 28.27 5.42
N ALA A 346 14.48 28.53 6.16
CA ALA A 346 14.43 29.12 7.49
C ALA A 346 15.63 30.01 7.78
N ILE A 347 15.42 31.06 8.58
CA ILE A 347 16.47 31.86 9.23
C ILE A 347 16.27 31.70 10.75
N GLY A 348 17.16 30.94 11.38
CA GLY A 348 16.96 30.50 12.78
C GLY A 348 15.64 29.73 12.93
N LYS A 349 14.72 30.23 13.75
CA LYS A 349 13.38 29.63 13.94
C LYS A 349 12.33 30.14 12.96
N LYS A 350 12.58 31.25 12.25
CA LYS A 350 11.62 31.86 11.31
C LYS A 350 11.64 31.08 9.99
N ARG A 351 10.48 30.64 9.52
CA ARG A 351 10.32 29.90 8.26
C ARG A 351 9.86 30.85 7.15
N SER A 352 10.22 30.55 5.91
CA SER A 352 9.77 31.26 4.70
C SER A 352 9.71 30.33 3.50
N GLY A 353 8.96 30.72 2.46
CA GLY A 353 8.80 29.96 1.23
C GLY A 353 9.02 30.83 -0.01
N TYR A 354 9.63 30.27 -1.06
CA TYR A 354 9.75 30.95 -2.36
C TYR A 354 9.20 30.03 -3.44
N SER A 355 8.20 30.50 -4.19
CA SER A 355 7.64 29.78 -5.34
C SER A 355 8.06 30.46 -6.64
N ALA A 356 8.28 29.68 -7.70
CA ALA A 356 8.54 30.25 -9.03
C ALA A 356 7.36 31.10 -9.50
N GLY A 357 6.16 30.63 -9.13
CA GLY A 357 4.80 31.09 -9.41
C GLY A 357 4.33 32.36 -8.69
N SER A 358 4.87 32.69 -7.53
CA SER A 358 4.32 33.75 -6.66
C SER A 358 5.35 34.70 -6.05
N SER A 359 6.64 34.32 -6.06
CA SER A 359 7.72 35.18 -5.56
C SER A 359 8.32 36.02 -6.68
N LYS A 360 8.95 37.14 -6.30
CA LYS A 360 9.71 37.98 -7.23
C LYS A 360 11.04 37.31 -7.56
N TRP A 361 11.32 37.14 -8.85
CA TRP A 361 12.54 36.55 -9.39
C TRP A 361 13.01 37.34 -10.61
N ASP A 362 14.32 37.53 -10.71
CA ASP A 362 14.98 37.77 -11.99
C ASP A 362 15.05 36.43 -12.75
N LYS A 363 14.30 36.33 -13.86
CA LYS A 363 14.11 35.11 -14.64
C LYS A 363 14.82 35.21 -15.98
N SER A 364 15.55 34.17 -16.35
CA SER A 364 16.11 34.05 -17.70
C SER A 364 15.86 32.66 -18.26
N VAL A 365 15.50 32.58 -19.54
CA VAL A 365 15.28 31.33 -20.26
C VAL A 365 16.22 31.27 -21.44
N LYS A 366 16.99 30.18 -21.54
CA LYS A 366 17.84 29.91 -22.70
C LYS A 366 17.41 28.61 -23.34
N ILE A 367 17.04 28.67 -24.62
CA ILE A 367 16.72 27.49 -25.43
C ILE A 367 17.95 27.14 -26.29
N SER A 368 18.29 25.86 -26.37
CA SER A 368 19.31 25.34 -27.26
C SER A 368 18.91 23.95 -27.76
N GLY A 369 18.63 23.84 -29.06
CA GLY A 369 18.05 22.63 -29.64
C GLY A 369 16.77 22.21 -28.92
N ASN A 370 16.72 20.96 -28.45
CA ASN A 370 15.60 20.41 -27.68
C ASN A 370 15.77 20.57 -26.16
N SER A 371 16.50 21.57 -25.70
CA SER A 371 16.75 21.80 -24.27
C SER A 371 16.49 23.24 -23.87
N ALA A 372 16.03 23.42 -22.64
CA ALA A 372 15.76 24.71 -22.03
C ALA A 372 16.46 24.81 -20.67
N VAL A 373 17.13 25.92 -20.39
CA VAL A 373 17.69 26.24 -19.07
C VAL A 373 16.97 27.46 -18.53
N LEU A 374 16.23 27.26 -17.44
CA LEU A 374 15.47 28.28 -16.72
C LEU A 374 16.26 28.67 -15.48
N THR A 375 16.62 29.95 -15.35
CA THR A 375 17.33 30.46 -14.17
C THR A 375 16.45 31.47 -13.44
N PHE A 376 16.37 31.34 -12.13
CA PHE A 376 15.64 32.22 -11.23
C PHE A 376 16.60 32.74 -10.17
N LYS A 377 16.71 34.06 -10.03
CA LYS A 377 17.57 34.71 -9.03
C LYS A 377 16.79 35.71 -8.20
N ASN A 378 17.02 35.72 -6.90
CA ASN A 378 16.59 36.81 -6.02
C ASN A 378 17.62 36.99 -4.90
N HIS A 379 17.28 37.78 -3.88
CA HIS A 379 18.16 38.02 -2.74
C HIS A 379 18.50 36.75 -1.94
N ALA A 380 17.60 35.76 -1.94
CA ALA A 380 17.67 34.56 -1.11
C ALA A 380 18.39 33.40 -1.81
N ALA A 381 18.13 33.18 -3.09
CA ALA A 381 18.57 31.98 -3.80
C ALA A 381 18.80 32.17 -5.30
N THR A 382 19.59 31.26 -5.86
CA THR A 382 19.64 30.97 -7.30
C THR A 382 19.09 29.57 -7.55
N VAL A 383 18.09 29.46 -8.42
CA VAL A 383 17.49 28.18 -8.86
C VAL A 383 17.71 28.01 -10.35
N THR A 384 18.16 26.82 -10.74
CA THR A 384 18.31 26.42 -12.14
C THR A 384 17.44 25.20 -12.40
N VAL A 385 16.55 25.29 -13.38
CA VAL A 385 15.79 24.15 -13.91
C VAL A 385 16.27 23.88 -15.33
N THR A 386 16.84 22.69 -15.55
CA THR A 386 17.23 22.22 -16.89
C THR A 386 16.17 21.27 -17.40
N GLN A 387 15.63 21.54 -18.58
CA GLN A 387 14.63 20.70 -19.23
C GLN A 387 15.16 20.16 -20.55
N LYS A 388 14.96 18.86 -20.79
CA LYS A 388 15.36 18.16 -22.01
C LYS A 388 14.14 17.48 -22.62
N PHE A 389 13.80 17.88 -23.83
CA PHE A 389 12.76 17.27 -24.64
C PHE A 389 13.38 16.24 -25.58
N ASP A 390 12.77 15.07 -25.70
CA ASP A 390 13.29 13.98 -26.55
C ASP A 390 12.99 14.18 -28.05
N GLY A 391 12.27 15.26 -28.41
CA GLY A 391 11.81 15.51 -29.78
C GLY A 391 10.59 14.65 -30.19
N ASN A 392 10.00 13.92 -29.25
CA ASN A 392 8.84 13.08 -29.48
C ASN A 392 7.74 13.38 -28.46
N ALA A 393 7.84 12.85 -27.23
CA ALA A 393 6.73 12.78 -26.27
C ALA A 393 7.16 13.06 -24.83
N ARG A 394 8.47 13.11 -24.54
CA ARG A 394 9.01 13.08 -23.19
C ARG A 394 9.77 14.35 -22.86
N LEU A 395 9.42 14.95 -21.74
CA LEU A 395 10.12 16.07 -21.11
C LEU A 395 10.74 15.62 -19.79
N GLU A 396 12.07 15.67 -19.72
CA GLU A 396 12.83 15.49 -18.47
C GLU A 396 13.16 16.86 -17.88
N SER A 397 13.03 17.03 -16.56
CA SER A 397 13.36 18.27 -15.85
C SER A 397 14.20 17.98 -14.62
N HIS A 398 15.28 18.73 -14.44
CA HIS A 398 16.19 18.64 -13.30
C HIS A 398 16.28 19.99 -12.61
N ILE A 399 16.16 20.04 -11.27
CA ILE A 399 16.24 21.27 -10.49
C ILE A 399 17.49 21.28 -9.59
N LYS A 400 18.16 22.43 -9.56
CA LYS A 400 19.22 22.75 -8.60
C LYS A 400 18.91 24.08 -7.92
N ALA A 401 18.98 24.14 -6.60
CA ALA A 401 18.77 25.35 -5.82
C ALA A 401 19.98 25.61 -4.91
N VAL A 402 20.49 26.84 -4.93
CA VAL A 402 21.62 27.28 -4.10
C VAL A 402 21.20 28.51 -3.33
N MET A 403 21.26 28.45 -2.00
CA MET A 403 20.98 29.61 -1.16
C MET A 403 22.14 30.59 -1.23
N THR A 404 21.86 31.84 -1.62
CA THR A 404 22.86 32.91 -1.71
C THR A 404 22.98 33.67 -0.40
N ASP A 405 21.93 33.70 0.42
CA ASP A 405 22.00 34.24 1.78
C ASP A 405 22.59 33.19 2.75
N PRO A 406 23.76 33.46 3.38
CA PRO A 406 24.42 32.54 4.31
C PRO A 406 23.64 32.31 5.62
N LYS A 407 22.62 33.12 5.90
CA LYS A 407 21.73 32.97 7.07
C LYS A 407 20.46 32.20 6.74
N GLN A 408 20.24 31.90 5.46
CA GLN A 408 19.03 31.25 5.01
C GLN A 408 19.27 29.78 4.68
N LEU A 409 18.67 28.92 5.48
CA LEU A 409 18.78 27.47 5.38
C LEU A 409 17.67 26.92 4.50
N LEU A 410 18.03 26.27 3.40
CA LEU A 410 17.11 25.47 2.60
C LEU A 410 16.83 24.15 3.33
N LYS A 411 15.54 23.80 3.48
CA LYS A 411 15.11 22.56 4.14
C LYS A 411 14.50 21.58 3.16
N GLU A 412 13.63 22.07 2.29
CA GLU A 412 12.87 21.24 1.34
C GLU A 412 12.72 21.96 0.01
N VAL A 413 12.62 21.17 -1.07
CA VAL A 413 12.32 21.65 -2.42
C VAL A 413 11.14 20.85 -2.97
N VAL A 414 10.02 21.52 -3.25
CA VAL A 414 8.87 20.93 -3.93
C VAL A 414 9.07 21.09 -5.43
N PHE A 415 9.31 20.00 -6.15
CA PHE A 415 9.48 19.99 -7.60
C PHE A 415 9.37 18.56 -8.17
N PRO A 416 8.75 18.34 -9.33
CA PRO A 416 7.93 19.30 -10.07
C PRO A 416 6.62 19.53 -9.31
N ASN A 417 6.15 20.77 -9.22
CA ASN A 417 4.80 21.03 -8.75
C ASN A 417 3.87 21.23 -9.95
N THR A 418 3.25 20.15 -10.44
CA THR A 418 2.50 20.17 -11.71
C THR A 418 1.00 20.13 -11.49
N LEU A 419 0.25 20.92 -12.26
CA LEU A 419 -1.20 20.82 -12.36
C LEU A 419 -1.59 20.27 -13.74
N PHE A 420 -2.09 19.04 -13.79
CA PHE A 420 -2.56 18.40 -15.01
C PHE A 420 -4.04 18.72 -15.28
N ALA A 421 -4.36 19.05 -16.52
CA ALA A 421 -5.73 19.28 -16.95
C ALA A 421 -6.56 18.00 -16.84
N ARG A 422 -7.84 18.15 -16.49
CA ARG A 422 -8.79 17.04 -16.60
C ARG A 422 -8.76 16.43 -18.01
N LEU A 423 -8.55 15.12 -18.11
CA LEU A 423 -8.50 14.43 -19.40
C LEU A 423 -9.89 14.26 -20.03
N ASN A 424 -10.89 13.88 -19.22
CA ASN A 424 -12.25 13.61 -19.68
C ASN A 424 -13.28 13.87 -18.55
N ASP A 425 -14.56 14.04 -18.89
CA ASP A 425 -15.66 14.33 -17.95
C ASP A 425 -15.99 13.13 -17.02
N GLY A 426 -15.08 12.80 -16.10
CA GLY A 426 -15.28 11.77 -15.08
C GLY A 426 -15.16 10.32 -15.61
N LYS A 427 -14.18 10.07 -16.48
CA LYS A 427 -13.81 8.72 -16.95
C LYS A 427 -12.29 8.53 -17.01
N ASP A 428 -11.58 9.45 -16.39
CA ASP A 428 -10.14 9.45 -16.29
C ASP A 428 -9.70 8.60 -15.11
N ARG A 429 -8.51 8.02 -15.24
CA ARG A 429 -7.96 7.05 -14.28
C ARG A 429 -6.55 7.45 -13.93
N MET A 430 -6.17 7.25 -12.68
CA MET A 430 -4.80 7.42 -12.21
C MET A 430 -4.25 6.10 -11.69
N LEU A 431 -3.07 5.71 -12.18
CA LEU A 431 -2.23 4.76 -11.47
C LEU A 431 -1.55 5.49 -10.31
N TYR A 432 -1.94 5.14 -9.09
CA TYR A 432 -1.37 5.67 -7.86
C TYR A 432 -0.35 4.66 -7.27
N PRO A 433 0.90 5.07 -6.95
CA PRO A 433 2.00 4.17 -6.53
C PRO A 433 1.89 3.66 -5.08
N TYR A 434 0.68 3.28 -4.67
CA TYR A 434 0.40 2.73 -3.36
C TYR A 434 0.44 1.20 -3.41
N MET A 435 1.23 0.56 -2.53
CA MET A 435 1.40 -0.90 -2.50
C MET A 435 1.83 -1.47 -3.86
N GLU A 436 1.10 -2.43 -4.42
CA GLU A 436 1.43 -2.97 -5.75
C GLU A 436 1.18 -1.99 -6.90
N GLY A 437 0.55 -0.85 -6.64
CA GLY A 437 -0.05 0.05 -7.64
C GLY A 437 -1.56 -0.09 -7.62
N VAL A 438 -2.28 1.03 -7.47
CA VAL A 438 -3.75 1.05 -7.39
C VAL A 438 -4.30 1.94 -8.47
N ILE A 439 -5.33 1.46 -9.17
CA ILE A 439 -6.09 2.26 -10.12
C ILE A 439 -7.17 3.05 -9.37
N VAL A 440 -7.15 4.35 -9.62
CA VAL A 440 -8.07 5.34 -9.05
C VAL A 440 -8.90 5.91 -10.19
N ASP A 441 -10.20 5.65 -10.17
CA ASP A 441 -11.15 6.30 -11.06
C ASP A 441 -11.44 7.73 -10.56
N ASP A 442 -11.69 8.66 -11.47
CA ASP A 442 -12.01 10.08 -11.20
C ASP A 442 -11.00 10.77 -10.25
N PRO A 443 -9.69 10.72 -10.54
CA PRO A 443 -8.65 11.22 -9.64
C PRO A 443 -8.69 12.74 -9.44
N THR A 444 -9.46 13.46 -10.25
CA THR A 444 -9.67 14.91 -10.13
C THR A 444 -10.66 15.29 -9.01
N VAL A 445 -11.25 14.31 -8.32
CA VAL A 445 -12.06 14.53 -7.11
C VAL A 445 -11.16 14.86 -5.91
N MET A 446 -11.50 15.94 -5.22
CA MET A 446 -10.86 16.36 -3.98
C MET A 446 -11.02 15.30 -2.88
N ASN A 447 -9.97 15.05 -2.08
CA ASN A 447 -9.96 14.07 -0.99
C ASN A 447 -10.42 12.66 -1.38
N HIS A 448 -10.06 12.21 -2.59
CA HIS A 448 -10.40 10.87 -3.06
C HIS A 448 -9.96 9.79 -2.03
N PRO A 449 -10.84 8.89 -1.56
CA PRO A 449 -10.55 7.99 -0.44
C PRO A 449 -9.43 6.99 -0.70
N ARG A 450 -9.13 6.70 -1.98
CA ARG A 450 -8.01 5.84 -2.39
C ARG A 450 -6.68 6.57 -2.59
N VAL A 451 -6.66 7.90 -2.51
CA VAL A 451 -5.45 8.71 -2.71
C VAL A 451 -4.97 9.23 -1.36
N ARG A 452 -3.91 8.63 -0.82
CA ARG A 452 -3.27 9.13 0.41
C ARG A 452 -2.33 10.29 0.07
N GLN A 453 -2.30 11.33 0.88
CA GLN A 453 -1.52 12.54 0.59
C GLN A 453 -0.25 12.59 1.46
N ASN A 454 0.79 13.28 0.99
CA ASN A 454 2.07 13.51 1.71
C ASN A 454 2.80 12.23 2.13
N MET A 455 2.82 11.23 1.24
CA MET A 455 3.47 9.95 1.54
C MET A 455 5.00 10.09 1.40
N VAL A 456 5.77 9.52 2.33
CA VAL A 456 7.25 9.50 2.28
C VAL A 456 7.73 8.22 1.58
N TYR A 457 8.53 8.36 0.53
CA TYR A 457 9.19 7.27 -0.20
C TYR A 457 10.59 7.02 0.36
N PRO A 458 11.11 5.78 0.34
CA PRO A 458 10.42 4.53 -0.05
C PRO A 458 9.70 3.84 1.12
N ARG A 459 8.51 3.27 0.87
CA ARG A 459 7.74 2.47 1.85
C ARG A 459 6.65 1.65 1.17
N SER A 460 5.95 0.76 1.89
CA SER A 460 4.84 -0.02 1.30
C SER A 460 3.70 0.82 0.72
N TYR A 461 3.38 1.96 1.32
CA TYR A 461 2.33 2.88 0.83
C TYR A 461 2.81 3.88 -0.23
N LEU A 462 4.08 3.82 -0.61
CA LEU A 462 4.68 4.57 -1.71
C LEU A 462 5.87 3.78 -2.22
N SER A 463 5.56 2.70 -2.94
CA SER A 463 6.50 1.61 -3.24
C SER A 463 7.35 1.87 -4.49
N MET A 464 6.91 2.81 -5.33
CA MET A 464 7.48 3.18 -6.62
C MET A 464 7.49 4.70 -6.81
N GLN A 465 8.38 5.22 -7.66
CA GLN A 465 8.55 6.67 -7.86
C GLN A 465 7.81 7.27 -9.09
N PHE A 466 6.69 6.67 -9.49
CA PHE A 466 5.92 7.13 -10.65
C PHE A 466 4.41 7.02 -10.46
N GLY A 467 3.68 7.78 -11.24
CA GLY A 467 2.25 7.60 -11.46
C GLY A 467 1.92 7.73 -12.94
N ALA A 468 0.66 7.49 -13.27
CA ALA A 468 0.15 7.75 -14.61
C ALA A 468 -1.27 8.27 -14.51
N TYR A 469 -1.65 9.16 -15.43
CA TYR A 469 -2.98 9.74 -15.51
C TYR A 469 -3.48 9.62 -16.95
N TYR A 470 -4.54 8.86 -17.17
CA TYR A 470 -4.93 8.41 -18.51
C TYR A 470 -6.43 8.24 -18.68
N ASP A 471 -6.86 8.20 -19.94
CA ASP A 471 -8.20 7.81 -20.35
C ASP A 471 -8.13 6.90 -21.59
N ASN A 472 -9.26 6.69 -22.27
CA ASN A 472 -9.30 5.82 -23.45
C ASN A 472 -8.62 6.44 -24.69
N ARG A 473 -8.21 7.71 -24.65
CA ARG A 473 -7.60 8.41 -25.81
C ARG A 473 -6.08 8.51 -25.67
N SER A 474 -5.57 8.89 -24.50
CA SER A 474 -4.14 9.00 -24.22
C SER A 474 -3.83 9.01 -22.71
N GLY A 475 -2.55 8.83 -22.38
CA GLY A 475 -2.04 8.86 -21.01
C GLY A 475 -0.84 9.79 -20.83
N ILE A 476 -0.70 10.27 -19.60
CA ILE A 476 0.41 11.07 -19.09
C ILE A 476 1.13 10.24 -18.03
N TYR A 477 2.34 9.81 -18.34
CA TYR A 477 3.26 9.27 -17.36
C TYR A 477 3.94 10.42 -16.63
N PHE A 478 4.05 10.34 -15.30
CA PHE A 478 4.80 11.33 -14.52
C PHE A 478 5.58 10.67 -13.37
N ALA A 479 6.81 11.10 -13.15
CA ALA A 479 7.69 10.45 -12.17
C ALA A 479 8.79 11.35 -11.62
N PHE A 480 9.35 10.96 -10.48
CA PHE A 480 10.69 11.34 -10.08
C PHE A 480 11.59 10.12 -10.33
N GLU A 481 12.24 10.09 -11.49
CA GLU A 481 13.18 9.03 -11.87
C GLU A 481 14.54 9.25 -11.19
N ASP A 482 14.61 8.89 -9.91
CA ASP A 482 15.83 8.97 -9.11
C ASP A 482 16.58 7.63 -9.07
N PRO A 483 17.77 7.54 -9.68
CA PRO A 483 18.57 6.30 -9.70
C PRO A 483 19.03 5.83 -8.31
N ASP A 484 18.98 6.70 -7.30
CA ASP A 484 19.51 6.45 -5.96
C ASP A 484 18.45 6.08 -4.92
N ALA A 485 17.17 6.30 -5.24
CA ALA A 485 16.02 6.13 -4.35
C ALA A 485 16.12 6.93 -3.05
N GLU A 486 16.59 8.18 -3.14
CA GLU A 486 16.64 9.14 -2.05
C GLU A 486 15.26 9.36 -1.42
N LEU A 487 15.28 9.60 -0.11
CA LEU A 487 14.09 9.92 0.67
C LEU A 487 13.42 11.17 0.09
N LYS A 488 12.12 11.06 -0.21
CA LYS A 488 11.30 12.15 -0.77
C LYS A 488 9.85 11.99 -0.37
N GLN A 489 9.05 13.03 -0.56
CA GLN A 489 7.58 12.94 -0.38
C GLN A 489 6.87 13.03 -1.71
N TYR A 490 5.71 12.39 -1.80
CA TYR A 490 4.80 12.45 -2.93
C TYR A 490 3.43 12.97 -2.52
N TYR A 491 2.83 13.74 -3.42
CA TYR A 491 1.49 14.25 -3.31
C TYR A 491 0.77 14.11 -4.63
N ALA A 492 -0.48 13.67 -4.58
CA ALA A 492 -1.43 13.84 -5.66
C ALA A 492 -2.85 14.07 -5.11
N GLN A 493 -3.63 14.89 -5.80
CA GLN A 493 -5.05 15.10 -5.49
C GLN A 493 -5.75 15.81 -6.64
N GLY A 494 -7.06 15.58 -6.78
CA GLY A 494 -7.93 16.54 -7.43
C GLY A 494 -7.79 17.94 -6.84
N GLN A 495 -7.77 18.96 -7.69
CA GLN A 495 -7.78 20.37 -7.29
C GLN A 495 -8.52 21.19 -8.34
N ARG A 496 -9.70 21.70 -7.98
CA ARG A 496 -10.52 22.59 -8.85
C ARG A 496 -10.85 21.97 -10.21
N GLY A 497 -11.11 20.67 -10.24
CA GLY A 497 -11.38 19.89 -11.45
C GLY A 497 -10.15 19.35 -12.18
N ASP A 498 -8.95 19.81 -11.83
CA ASP A 498 -7.66 19.34 -12.37
C ASP A 498 -7.00 18.32 -11.41
N LEU A 499 -5.85 17.74 -11.79
CA LEU A 499 -5.04 16.86 -10.94
C LEU A 499 -3.72 17.54 -10.59
N ILE A 500 -3.50 17.89 -9.32
CA ILE A 500 -2.19 18.33 -8.85
C ILE A 500 -1.35 17.11 -8.48
N ALA A 501 -0.08 17.08 -8.89
CA ALA A 501 0.89 16.10 -8.44
C ALA A 501 2.27 16.74 -8.23
N TYR A 502 2.94 16.39 -7.13
CA TYR A 502 4.28 16.89 -6.85
C TYR A 502 5.12 15.98 -5.97
N TRP A 503 6.43 16.23 -6.01
CA TRP A 503 7.41 15.61 -5.13
C TRP A 503 8.09 16.66 -4.25
N THR A 504 8.48 16.28 -3.04
CA THR A 504 9.29 17.11 -2.14
C THR A 504 10.61 16.40 -1.84
N GLY A 505 11.73 17.01 -2.22
CA GLY A 505 13.07 16.61 -1.82
C GLY A 505 13.56 17.35 -0.57
N PHE A 506 14.53 16.77 0.12
CA PHE A 506 15.10 17.33 1.36
C PHE A 506 16.52 17.84 1.10
N ALA A 507 16.80 19.06 1.53
CA ALA A 507 18.13 19.65 1.37
C ALA A 507 19.01 19.32 2.58
N PRO A 508 20.18 18.69 2.38
CA PRO A 508 21.10 18.38 3.48
C PRO A 508 21.89 19.62 3.92
N TRP A 509 22.41 19.59 5.16
CA TRP A 509 23.39 20.57 5.64
C TRP A 509 24.32 20.01 6.72
N LYS A 510 25.45 20.68 6.93
CA LYS A 510 26.43 20.32 7.96
C LYS A 510 25.98 20.79 9.34
N ALA A 511 26.42 20.09 10.38
CA ALA A 511 26.23 20.54 11.76
C ALA A 511 26.77 21.97 11.95
N GLY A 512 26.01 22.81 12.65
CA GLY A 512 26.35 24.22 12.88
C GLY A 512 26.05 25.18 11.72
N SER A 513 25.63 24.70 10.54
CA SER A 513 25.24 25.58 9.43
C SER A 513 23.95 26.35 9.75
N THR A 514 23.96 27.66 9.50
CA THR A 514 22.79 28.55 9.63
C THR A 514 22.10 28.85 8.30
N GLY A 515 22.72 28.52 7.17
CA GLY A 515 22.22 28.81 5.84
C GLY A 515 23.27 28.55 4.75
N GLY A 516 23.00 29.03 3.54
CA GLY A 516 23.93 28.92 2.41
C GLY A 516 24.11 27.51 1.85
N ASN A 517 23.25 26.55 2.24
CA ASN A 517 23.27 25.20 1.70
C ASN A 517 22.57 25.13 0.32
N SER A 518 22.65 23.96 -0.31
CA SER A 518 22.10 23.73 -1.64
C SER A 518 21.31 22.43 -1.71
N TYR A 519 20.48 22.32 -2.73
CA TYR A 519 19.78 21.11 -3.14
C TYR A 519 20.09 20.84 -4.61
N ASP A 520 20.43 19.59 -4.92
CA ASP A 520 20.64 19.11 -6.28
C ASP A 520 19.83 17.83 -6.44
N MET A 521 18.88 17.82 -7.37
CA MET A 521 17.97 16.69 -7.57
C MET A 521 18.77 15.48 -8.05
N SER A 522 18.66 14.34 -7.37
CA SER A 522 19.48 13.15 -7.66
C SER A 522 19.14 12.42 -8.96
N GLY A 523 18.09 12.85 -9.66
CA GLY A 523 17.62 12.30 -10.91
C GLY A 523 16.81 13.33 -11.69
N VAL A 524 15.76 12.91 -12.38
CA VAL A 524 14.91 13.83 -13.16
C VAL A 524 13.43 13.66 -12.83
N SER A 525 12.71 14.75 -12.95
CA SER A 525 11.26 14.73 -13.15
C SER A 525 10.98 14.35 -14.59
N ALA A 526 10.16 13.33 -14.82
CA ALA A 526 9.76 12.94 -16.17
C ALA A 526 8.27 13.18 -16.38
N ILE A 527 7.89 13.73 -17.54
CA ILE A 527 6.53 13.73 -18.08
C ILE A 527 6.60 13.13 -19.48
N GLU A 528 5.84 12.07 -19.76
CA GLU A 528 5.82 11.39 -21.06
C GLU A 528 4.40 11.09 -21.51
N LEU A 529 4.07 11.44 -22.75
CA LEU A 529 2.78 11.09 -23.35
C LEU A 529 2.84 9.68 -23.94
N TYR A 530 1.81 8.89 -23.66
CA TYR A 530 1.75 7.50 -24.08
C TYR A 530 0.34 7.06 -24.47
N ASP A 531 0.25 5.88 -25.08
CA ASP A 531 -1.00 5.22 -25.41
C ASP A 531 -1.13 3.95 -24.55
N GLY A 532 -2.32 3.69 -24.02
CA GLY A 532 -2.60 2.51 -23.20
C GLY A 532 -3.07 2.87 -21.80
N GLU A 533 -2.99 1.90 -20.90
CA GLU A 533 -3.46 2.00 -19.51
C GLU A 533 -2.26 1.94 -18.56
N TRP A 534 -2.42 1.39 -17.36
CA TRP A 534 -1.35 1.34 -16.36
C TRP A 534 -0.14 0.51 -16.80
N TYR A 535 -0.33 -0.53 -17.62
CA TYR A 535 0.73 -1.46 -18.00
C TYR A 535 1.78 -0.77 -18.88
N GLU A 536 1.33 0.02 -19.84
CA GLU A 536 2.22 0.77 -20.72
C GLU A 536 3.03 1.82 -19.94
N ALA A 537 2.42 2.49 -18.96
CA ALA A 537 3.14 3.38 -18.03
C ALA A 537 4.19 2.63 -17.18
N ALA A 538 3.85 1.44 -16.68
CA ALA A 538 4.78 0.58 -15.96
C ALA A 538 5.98 0.17 -16.83
N ARG A 539 5.75 -0.07 -18.14
CA ARG A 539 6.83 -0.34 -19.10
C ARG A 539 7.69 0.89 -19.40
N ILE A 540 7.12 2.10 -19.38
CA ILE A 540 7.90 3.35 -19.47
C ILE A 540 8.82 3.46 -18.25
N TYR A 541 8.29 3.30 -17.03
CA TYR A 541 9.10 3.36 -15.82
C TYR A 541 10.22 2.32 -15.81
N ARG A 542 9.93 1.11 -16.29
CA ARG A 542 10.91 0.04 -16.41
C ARG A 542 12.13 0.41 -17.28
N LYS A 543 11.98 1.25 -18.31
CA LYS A 543 13.12 1.73 -19.11
C LYS A 543 14.11 2.54 -18.27
N PHE A 544 13.60 3.38 -17.35
CA PHE A 544 14.44 4.09 -16.39
C PHE A 544 15.17 3.11 -15.46
N LEU A 545 14.45 2.12 -14.93
CA LEU A 545 15.02 1.13 -14.01
C LEU A 545 16.17 0.36 -14.68
N GLU A 546 15.94 -0.16 -15.89
CA GLU A 546 16.91 -0.94 -16.65
C GLU A 546 18.19 -0.17 -16.98
N SER A 547 18.07 1.15 -17.16
CA SER A 547 19.17 2.01 -17.61
C SER A 547 19.93 2.68 -16.47
N LYS A 548 19.24 3.10 -15.39
CA LYS A 548 19.82 4.02 -14.39
C LYS A 548 19.67 3.56 -12.93
N ALA A 549 18.64 2.79 -12.57
CA ALA A 549 18.35 2.52 -11.16
C ALA A 549 19.35 1.54 -10.52
N LYS A 550 19.85 1.89 -9.33
CA LYS A 550 20.85 1.08 -8.61
C LYS A 550 20.31 -0.28 -8.12
N TRP A 551 19.01 -0.39 -7.88
CA TRP A 551 18.38 -1.61 -7.38
C TRP A 551 17.90 -2.57 -8.50
N TRP A 552 18.14 -2.23 -9.76
CA TRP A 552 17.69 -3.06 -10.88
C TRP A 552 18.57 -4.30 -11.08
N ILE A 553 17.98 -5.48 -10.90
CA ILE A 553 18.67 -6.76 -11.15
C ILE A 553 18.49 -7.16 -12.62
N LYS A 554 19.57 -7.10 -13.42
CA LYS A 554 19.52 -7.45 -14.86
C LYS A 554 19.46 -8.96 -15.10
N GLU A 555 20.17 -9.71 -14.27
CA GLU A 555 20.32 -11.15 -14.44
C GLU A 555 19.10 -11.92 -13.93
N LEU A 556 18.49 -12.72 -14.82
CA LEU A 556 17.41 -13.63 -14.49
C LEU A 556 17.77 -15.06 -14.97
N PRO A 557 17.50 -16.11 -14.18
CA PRO A 557 16.98 -16.03 -12.82
C PRO A 557 18.03 -15.43 -11.88
N ARG A 558 17.57 -14.70 -10.86
CA ARG A 558 18.47 -14.04 -9.90
C ARG A 558 19.40 -15.07 -9.24
N LYS A 559 20.72 -14.85 -9.35
CA LYS A 559 21.77 -15.78 -8.87
C LYS A 559 22.21 -15.57 -7.43
N ASP A 560 22.12 -14.34 -6.94
CA ASP A 560 22.47 -13.99 -5.55
C ASP A 560 21.37 -14.38 -4.54
N THR A 561 20.20 -14.82 -5.03
CA THR A 561 19.18 -15.48 -4.21
C THR A 561 19.37 -17.00 -4.23
N ALA A 562 19.40 -17.61 -3.05
CA ALA A 562 19.52 -19.06 -2.92
C ALA A 562 18.38 -19.78 -3.66
N LYS A 563 18.73 -20.81 -4.45
CA LYS A 563 17.77 -21.55 -5.29
C LYS A 563 16.57 -22.08 -4.48
N TRP A 564 16.84 -22.61 -3.28
CA TRP A 564 15.77 -23.12 -2.42
C TRP A 564 14.75 -22.03 -2.12
N PHE A 565 15.18 -20.80 -1.77
CA PHE A 565 14.31 -19.69 -1.43
C PHE A 565 13.55 -19.18 -2.66
N ARG A 566 14.26 -18.99 -3.79
CA ARG A 566 13.68 -18.51 -5.05
C ARG A 566 12.55 -19.41 -5.55
N ASP A 567 12.77 -20.72 -5.50
CA ASP A 567 11.89 -21.69 -6.14
C ASP A 567 10.77 -22.19 -5.22
N LEU A 568 10.71 -21.73 -3.96
CA LEU A 568 9.70 -22.16 -2.99
C LEU A 568 8.26 -21.96 -3.54
N PRO A 569 7.41 -23.01 -3.51
CA PRO A 569 6.01 -22.90 -3.92
C PRO A 569 5.17 -21.99 -3.04
N GLY A 570 5.45 -21.94 -1.74
CA GLY A 570 4.68 -21.14 -0.80
C GLY A 570 5.12 -21.26 0.65
N TRP A 571 4.47 -20.46 1.49
CA TRP A 571 4.78 -20.27 2.91
C TRP A 571 3.56 -20.56 3.79
N VAL A 572 3.82 -21.10 4.98
CA VAL A 572 2.82 -21.24 6.06
C VAL A 572 3.30 -20.52 7.32
N GLN A 573 2.36 -19.92 8.05
CA GLN A 573 2.63 -19.27 9.33
C GLN A 573 2.46 -20.28 10.46
N VAL A 574 3.44 -20.29 11.37
CA VAL A 574 3.43 -21.11 12.59
C VAL A 574 3.81 -20.23 13.77
N HIS A 575 3.02 -20.28 14.85
CA HIS A 575 3.39 -19.67 16.12
C HIS A 575 4.04 -20.71 17.03
N TYR A 576 5.30 -20.49 17.41
CA TYR A 576 6.02 -21.36 18.33
C TYR A 576 5.48 -21.23 19.77
N SER A 577 5.32 -19.98 20.21
CA SER A 577 4.59 -19.64 21.43
C SER A 577 3.63 -18.49 21.13
N HIS A 578 2.41 -18.56 21.66
CA HIS A 578 1.43 -17.48 21.60
C HIS A 578 0.84 -17.27 22.99
N TRP A 579 0.55 -16.02 23.36
CA TRP A 579 0.06 -15.65 24.70
C TRP A 579 -1.28 -16.28 25.10
N SER A 580 -1.98 -16.93 24.17
CA SER A 580 -3.34 -17.45 24.35
C SER A 580 -3.44 -18.94 24.11
N TYR A 581 -2.39 -19.57 23.57
CA TYR A 581 -2.36 -20.99 23.29
C TYR A 581 -0.93 -21.44 22.98
N ARG A 582 -0.44 -22.45 23.71
CA ARG A 582 0.84 -23.10 23.45
C ARG A 582 0.54 -24.53 22.99
N ARG A 583 0.94 -24.86 21.76
CA ARG A 583 0.88 -26.22 21.24
C ARG A 583 2.12 -26.98 21.68
N ASP A 584 1.98 -28.29 21.86
CA ASP A 584 3.14 -29.16 22.04
C ASP A 584 4.04 -29.08 20.79
N PRO A 585 5.31 -28.66 20.91
CA PRO A 585 6.24 -28.57 19.79
C PRO A 585 6.43 -29.90 19.04
N GLU A 586 6.30 -31.05 19.71
CA GLU A 586 6.41 -32.37 19.05
C GLU A 586 5.25 -32.62 18.09
N ILE A 587 4.02 -32.28 18.51
CA ILE A 587 2.82 -32.39 17.68
C ILE A 587 2.95 -31.47 16.46
N VAL A 588 3.37 -30.22 16.68
CA VAL A 588 3.57 -29.26 15.58
C VAL A 588 4.64 -29.75 14.61
N ALA A 589 5.76 -30.30 15.12
CA ALA A 589 6.81 -30.86 14.26
C ALA A 589 6.30 -32.03 13.42
N ALA A 590 5.50 -32.94 14.00
CA ALA A 590 4.89 -34.05 13.27
C ALA A 590 3.91 -33.57 12.17
N GLU A 591 3.08 -32.57 12.45
CA GLU A 591 2.17 -31.99 11.46
C GLU A 591 2.92 -31.37 10.27
N LEU A 592 4.01 -30.66 10.54
CA LEU A 592 4.85 -30.05 9.51
C LEU A 592 5.53 -31.12 8.64
N LYS A 593 6.06 -32.18 9.26
CA LYS A 593 6.65 -33.31 8.54
C LYS A 593 5.62 -34.03 7.66
N TYR A 594 4.42 -34.28 8.17
CA TYR A 594 3.32 -34.82 7.36
C TYR A 594 2.93 -33.87 6.23
N PHE A 595 2.82 -32.57 6.50
CA PHE A 595 2.45 -31.61 5.47
C PHE A 595 3.47 -31.59 4.31
N ARG A 596 4.77 -31.74 4.61
CA ARG A 596 5.80 -31.90 3.56
C ARG A 596 5.52 -33.10 2.65
N GLU A 597 5.14 -34.22 3.23
CA GLU A 597 4.82 -35.45 2.50
C GLU A 597 3.55 -35.29 1.68
N TYR A 598 2.48 -34.76 2.29
CA TYR A 598 1.22 -34.49 1.61
C TYR A 598 1.40 -33.54 0.41
N LEU A 599 2.17 -32.47 0.57
CA LEU A 599 2.37 -31.47 -0.48
C LEU A 599 3.20 -32.00 -1.64
N GLU A 600 4.07 -32.99 -1.40
CA GLU A 600 5.04 -33.54 -2.36
C GLU A 600 6.03 -32.50 -2.92
N LEU A 601 6.07 -31.29 -2.35
CA LEU A 601 6.96 -30.18 -2.73
C LEU A 601 7.58 -29.52 -1.49
N PRO A 602 8.74 -28.83 -1.62
CA PRO A 602 9.28 -27.99 -0.55
C PRO A 602 8.29 -26.90 -0.14
N TYR A 603 8.39 -26.41 1.09
CA TYR A 603 7.64 -25.23 1.54
C TYR A 603 8.40 -24.46 2.63
N GLY A 604 8.03 -23.20 2.80
CA GLY A 604 8.59 -22.32 3.81
C GLY A 604 7.71 -22.16 5.04
N ILE A 605 8.33 -21.94 6.20
CA ILE A 605 7.68 -21.63 7.48
C ILE A 605 8.08 -20.21 7.89
N ALA A 606 7.09 -19.35 8.10
CA ALA A 606 7.27 -18.09 8.82
C ALA A 606 6.99 -18.35 10.32
N LEU A 607 8.06 -18.39 11.12
CA LEU A 607 8.00 -18.75 12.54
C LEU A 607 7.84 -17.49 13.40
N MET A 608 6.67 -17.38 14.03
CA MET A 608 6.30 -16.28 14.92
C MET A 608 6.45 -16.69 16.39
N GLY A 609 6.76 -15.74 17.27
CA GLY A 609 6.82 -15.98 18.72
C GLY A 609 7.88 -17.01 19.14
N TRP A 610 8.98 -17.09 18.41
CA TRP A 610 10.09 -18.02 18.66
C TRP A 610 11.07 -17.51 19.73
N ASN A 611 11.13 -16.20 19.95
CA ASN A 611 11.97 -15.57 20.95
C ASN A 611 11.29 -15.51 22.32
N ASP A 612 12.08 -15.67 23.38
CA ASP A 612 11.62 -15.63 24.76
C ASP A 612 11.52 -14.19 25.26
N VAL A 613 10.30 -13.66 25.23
CA VAL A 613 9.98 -12.29 25.66
C VAL A 613 10.12 -12.10 27.18
N ASN A 614 10.26 -13.17 27.96
CA ASN A 614 10.51 -13.09 29.40
C ASN A 614 11.95 -12.64 29.67
N LYS A 615 12.88 -12.94 28.76
CA LYS A 615 14.28 -12.52 28.86
C LYS A 615 14.43 -11.07 28.41
N ASN A 616 14.08 -10.76 27.17
CA ASN A 616 14.23 -9.42 26.60
C ASN A 616 13.25 -9.12 25.46
N LEU A 617 13.09 -7.84 25.16
CA LEU A 617 12.41 -7.35 23.96
C LEU A 617 13.39 -6.91 22.88
N ARG A 618 12.82 -6.54 21.72
CA ARG A 618 13.56 -6.07 20.54
C ARG A 618 14.55 -4.97 20.93
N PRO A 619 15.82 -5.06 20.48
CA PRO A 619 16.31 -5.94 19.42
C PRO A 619 16.97 -7.25 19.94
N HIS A 620 16.77 -7.60 21.22
CA HIS A 620 17.46 -8.72 21.87
C HIS A 620 16.72 -10.05 21.65
N TYR A 621 16.90 -10.63 20.47
CA TYR A 621 16.26 -11.89 20.09
C TYR A 621 16.99 -13.12 20.66
N TYR A 622 16.54 -13.61 21.81
CA TYR A 622 16.99 -14.85 22.43
C TYR A 622 15.92 -15.95 22.32
N PRO A 623 16.27 -17.20 22.00
CA PRO A 623 15.30 -18.28 21.81
C PRO A 623 14.81 -18.85 23.15
N TYR A 624 13.68 -19.55 23.09
CA TYR A 624 13.33 -20.52 24.14
C TYR A 624 14.31 -21.70 24.13
N ASP A 625 14.57 -22.28 25.29
CA ASP A 625 15.60 -23.31 25.47
C ASP A 625 15.37 -24.56 24.58
N ASN A 626 14.11 -24.91 24.30
CA ASN A 626 13.74 -26.07 23.48
C ASN A 626 13.59 -25.76 21.99
N LEU A 627 13.88 -24.54 21.52
CA LEU A 627 13.74 -24.17 20.11
C LEU A 627 14.73 -24.93 19.22
N ALA A 628 15.98 -25.06 19.63
CA ALA A 628 17.01 -25.74 18.83
C ALA A 628 16.64 -27.21 18.58
N ALA A 629 16.10 -27.90 19.60
CA ALA A 629 15.61 -29.26 19.46
C ALA A 629 14.41 -29.34 18.49
N PHE A 630 13.49 -28.37 18.55
CA PHE A 630 12.37 -28.27 17.61
C PHE A 630 12.85 -28.07 16.16
N LEU A 631 13.77 -27.14 15.92
CA LEU A 631 14.34 -26.88 14.59
C LEU A 631 15.08 -28.10 14.05
N LYS A 632 15.84 -28.81 14.89
CA LYS A 632 16.49 -30.07 14.53
C LYS A 632 15.48 -31.15 14.14
N ASN A 633 14.40 -31.32 14.91
CA ASN A 633 13.35 -32.31 14.65
C ASN A 633 12.64 -32.07 13.31
N ILE A 634 12.21 -30.84 13.02
CA ILE A 634 11.60 -30.54 11.71
C ILE A 634 12.62 -30.67 10.57
N GLY A 635 13.89 -30.38 10.84
CA GLY A 635 15.01 -30.51 9.88
C GLY A 635 15.39 -31.95 9.53
N GLU A 636 14.95 -32.96 10.30
CA GLU A 636 15.10 -34.38 9.92
C GLU A 636 14.41 -34.68 8.58
N LYS A 637 13.35 -33.94 8.26
CA LYS A 637 12.72 -33.96 6.94
C LYS A 637 13.34 -32.86 6.08
N LYS A 638 14.01 -33.26 5.00
CA LYS A 638 14.51 -32.32 3.99
C LYS A 638 13.35 -31.47 3.43
N ASP A 639 13.71 -30.33 2.84
CA ASP A 639 12.80 -29.44 2.10
C ASP A 639 11.74 -28.70 2.95
N ILE A 640 11.99 -28.54 4.26
CA ILE A 640 11.26 -27.63 5.15
C ILE A 640 12.20 -26.48 5.52
N TYR A 641 11.89 -25.27 5.08
CA TYR A 641 12.73 -24.10 5.30
C TYR A 641 12.08 -23.12 6.27
N VAL A 642 12.85 -22.51 7.16
CA VAL A 642 12.30 -21.70 8.27
C VAL A 642 12.91 -20.32 8.29
N LYS A 643 12.05 -19.28 8.32
CA LYS A 643 12.41 -17.89 8.59
C LYS A 643 11.81 -17.43 9.94
N PRO A 644 12.60 -16.93 10.90
CA PRO A 644 12.10 -16.33 12.13
C PRO A 644 11.73 -14.86 11.90
N TYR A 645 10.73 -14.39 12.63
CA TYR A 645 10.43 -12.96 12.73
C TYR A 645 11.54 -12.22 13.49
N LEU A 646 12.14 -11.20 12.86
CA LEU A 646 13.02 -10.19 13.46
C LEU A 646 12.52 -8.80 13.09
N ASN A 647 12.95 -7.77 13.81
CA ASN A 647 12.71 -6.37 13.44
C ASN A 647 14.05 -5.65 13.35
N ALA A 648 14.30 -5.00 12.22
CA ALA A 648 15.61 -4.46 11.88
C ALA A 648 15.74 -2.95 12.10
N ARG A 649 14.73 -2.33 12.72
CA ARG A 649 14.60 -0.88 12.79
C ARG A 649 14.38 -0.35 14.20
N LEU A 650 13.84 -1.17 15.11
CA LEU A 650 13.34 -0.73 16.40
C LEU A 650 14.15 -1.22 17.59
N TRP A 651 14.33 -0.35 18.58
CA TRP A 651 14.85 -0.67 19.90
C TRP A 651 13.84 -0.27 20.98
N SER A 652 13.40 -1.21 21.81
CA SER A 652 12.43 -0.90 22.88
C SER A 652 13.05 -0.01 23.96
N VAL A 653 12.36 1.06 24.38
CA VAL A 653 12.87 1.92 25.46
C VAL A 653 12.98 1.15 26.79
N LYS A 654 12.14 0.12 26.95
CA LYS A 654 12.23 -0.88 28.02
C LYS A 654 12.50 -2.23 27.37
N ASP A 655 13.76 -2.52 27.10
CA ASP A 655 14.21 -3.71 26.37
C ASP A 655 14.49 -4.93 27.26
N GLY A 656 14.29 -4.82 28.57
CA GLY A 656 14.31 -5.94 29.52
C GLY A 656 13.09 -6.87 29.41
N GLY A 657 13.08 -7.92 30.21
CA GLY A 657 12.01 -8.94 30.26
C GLY A 657 10.60 -8.34 30.34
N HIS A 658 9.69 -8.86 29.52
CA HIS A 658 8.32 -8.36 29.31
C HIS A 658 8.18 -6.86 28.97
N GLY A 659 9.30 -6.18 28.67
CA GLY A 659 9.38 -4.74 28.49
C GLY A 659 9.13 -3.94 29.77
N GLU A 660 9.56 -4.45 30.92
CA GLU A 660 9.26 -3.84 32.23
C GLU A 660 10.33 -2.84 32.69
N TYR A 661 11.60 -3.09 32.35
CA TYR A 661 12.75 -2.28 32.73
C TYR A 661 13.67 -1.99 31.54
N ASP A 662 14.50 -0.96 31.69
CA ASP A 662 15.59 -0.64 30.77
C ASP A 662 16.78 -1.54 31.05
N TYR A 663 17.21 -2.30 30.04
CA TYR A 663 18.34 -3.20 30.10
C TYR A 663 19.57 -2.58 29.42
N MET A 664 19.43 -2.18 28.15
CA MET A 664 20.55 -1.60 27.38
C MET A 664 20.15 -0.37 26.55
N PHE A 665 18.90 0.09 26.62
CA PHE A 665 18.50 1.21 25.79
C PHE A 665 19.22 2.50 26.18
N THR A 666 19.13 2.93 27.44
CA THR A 666 19.75 4.22 27.85
C THR A 666 21.27 4.15 27.76
N SER A 667 21.88 3.03 28.15
CA SER A 667 23.35 2.89 28.19
C SER A 667 23.98 2.69 26.80
N HIS A 668 23.26 2.10 25.84
CA HIS A 668 23.79 1.74 24.53
C HIS A 668 22.92 2.16 23.35
N GLY A 669 21.62 1.83 23.35
CA GLY A 669 20.74 2.03 22.19
C GLY A 669 20.45 3.49 21.86
N ALA A 670 20.23 4.34 22.86
CA ALA A 670 19.72 5.71 22.70
C ALA A 670 20.61 6.63 21.85
N LYS A 671 21.93 6.39 21.83
CA LYS A 671 22.89 7.16 21.01
C LYS A 671 22.84 6.81 19.52
N PHE A 672 22.19 5.72 19.14
CA PHE A 672 22.04 5.31 17.74
C PHE A 672 20.65 5.61 17.16
N ALA A 673 19.73 6.12 17.97
CA ALA A 673 18.37 6.45 17.55
C ALA A 673 18.33 7.68 16.65
N VAL A 674 17.46 7.67 15.64
CA VAL A 674 17.16 8.82 14.79
C VAL A 674 16.72 10.01 15.64
N LYS A 675 17.35 11.17 15.39
CA LYS A 675 17.01 12.44 16.05
C LYS A 675 16.20 13.34 15.13
N ASN A 676 15.19 13.98 15.69
CA ASN A 676 14.41 15.06 15.09
C ASN A 676 15.22 16.36 14.99
N PRO A 677 14.75 17.36 14.22
CA PRO A 677 15.40 18.67 14.14
C PRO A 677 15.59 19.39 15.49
N ASP A 678 14.80 19.05 16.50
CA ASP A 678 14.87 19.62 17.86
C ASP A 678 15.74 18.79 18.82
N GLY A 679 16.41 17.73 18.32
CA GLY A 679 17.24 16.82 19.11
C GLY A 679 16.48 15.71 19.83
N THR A 680 15.14 15.69 19.76
CA THR A 680 14.33 14.61 20.36
C THR A 680 14.45 13.31 19.55
N MET A 681 14.19 12.17 20.19
CA MET A 681 14.18 10.87 19.50
C MET A 681 12.86 10.61 18.78
N ASN A 682 12.93 9.91 17.65
CA ASN A 682 11.75 9.37 17.00
C ASN A 682 11.34 8.03 17.62
N PHE A 683 10.04 7.87 17.87
CA PHE A 683 9.46 6.68 18.46
C PHE A 683 8.28 6.15 17.65
N GLU A 684 8.07 4.84 17.77
CA GLU A 684 6.84 4.16 17.37
C GLU A 684 6.21 3.47 18.57
N ASN A 685 4.88 3.48 18.63
CA ASN A 685 4.14 2.97 19.77
C ASN A 685 3.24 1.81 19.32
N TYR A 686 3.46 0.64 19.90
CA TYR A 686 2.72 -0.57 19.55
C TYR A 686 2.06 -1.20 20.78
N ILE A 687 0.86 -1.73 20.56
CA ILE A 687 0.19 -2.58 21.53
C ILE A 687 0.84 -3.97 21.48
N THR A 688 1.60 -4.31 22.51
CA THR A 688 2.14 -5.64 22.76
C THR A 688 1.47 -6.24 23.98
N TYR A 689 0.73 -7.34 23.82
CA TYR A 689 0.06 -8.00 24.94
C TYR A 689 0.99 -8.99 25.67
N VAL A 690 2.28 -8.63 25.76
CA VAL A 690 3.30 -9.35 26.53
C VAL A 690 3.10 -9.13 28.04
N ASN A 691 2.51 -8.00 28.43
CA ASN A 691 2.07 -7.72 29.79
C ASN A 691 0.64 -7.12 29.75
N LYS A 692 -0.30 -7.72 30.49
CA LYS A 692 -1.71 -7.28 30.55
C LYS A 692 -1.90 -5.93 31.26
N LYS A 693 -0.95 -5.48 32.07
CA LYS A 693 -1.03 -4.23 32.87
C LYS A 693 -0.69 -2.97 32.08
N SER A 694 0.13 -3.07 31.03
CA SER A 694 0.50 -1.92 30.18
C SER A 694 0.80 -2.44 28.77
N PRO A 695 -0.21 -2.48 27.89
CA PRO A 695 -0.05 -3.11 26.59
C PRO A 695 0.66 -2.19 25.59
N MET A 696 0.67 -0.87 25.78
CA MET A 696 1.38 0.05 24.88
C MET A 696 2.88 0.09 25.19
N ARG A 697 3.73 -0.04 24.15
CA ARG A 697 5.19 0.01 24.25
C ARG A 697 5.77 0.98 23.23
N SER A 698 6.75 1.76 23.67
CA SER A 698 7.51 2.70 22.84
C SER A 698 8.83 2.10 22.37
N TYR A 699 9.12 2.30 21.09
CA TYR A 699 10.32 1.82 20.42
C TYR A 699 11.02 2.99 19.75
N ALA A 700 12.30 3.21 20.06
CA ALA A 700 13.12 4.16 19.35
C ALA A 700 13.45 3.63 17.95
N ILE A 701 13.37 4.51 16.96
CA ILE A 701 13.74 4.20 15.58
C ILE A 701 15.24 4.37 15.43
N MET A 702 15.92 3.33 14.96
CA MET A 702 17.38 3.30 14.85
C MET A 702 17.85 3.87 13.53
N CYS A 703 18.92 4.68 13.56
CA CYS A 703 19.47 5.28 12.35
C CYS A 703 20.36 4.26 11.63
N PRO A 704 20.11 3.92 10.35
CA PRO A 704 20.98 3.01 9.60
C PRO A 704 22.39 3.60 9.38
N GLY A 705 22.54 4.93 9.45
CA GLY A 705 23.85 5.61 9.40
C GLY A 705 24.70 5.43 10.66
N ALA A 706 24.10 5.14 11.82
CA ALA A 706 24.85 4.86 13.03
C ALA A 706 25.58 3.50 12.93
N GLU A 707 26.92 3.54 12.86
CA GLU A 707 27.74 2.33 12.71
C GLU A 707 27.50 1.31 13.82
N GLY A 708 27.38 1.76 15.07
CA GLY A 708 27.14 0.88 16.21
C GLY A 708 25.82 0.11 16.10
N TRP A 709 24.77 0.70 15.51
CA TRP A 709 23.52 -0.02 15.24
C TRP A 709 23.71 -1.10 14.18
N ARG A 710 24.35 -0.76 13.05
CA ARG A 710 24.62 -1.73 11.97
C ARG A 710 25.39 -2.94 12.49
N LYS A 711 26.45 -2.70 13.27
CA LYS A 711 27.26 -3.77 13.85
C LYS A 711 26.44 -4.63 14.82
N PHE A 712 25.74 -4.01 15.75
CA PHE A 712 24.90 -4.71 16.73
C PHE A 712 23.90 -5.65 16.03
N TYR A 713 23.18 -5.15 15.03
CA TYR A 713 22.17 -5.95 14.35
C TYR A 713 22.78 -7.03 13.46
N ALA A 714 23.91 -6.79 12.78
CA ALA A 714 24.61 -7.81 12.01
C ALA A 714 25.15 -8.96 12.87
N ASP A 715 25.67 -8.64 14.06
CA ASP A 715 26.09 -9.63 15.06
C ASP A 715 24.88 -10.44 15.56
N MET A 716 23.75 -9.78 15.81
CA MET A 716 22.49 -10.42 16.18
C MET A 716 21.99 -11.38 15.09
N CYS A 717 21.96 -10.96 13.82
CA CYS A 717 21.57 -11.80 12.70
C CYS A 717 22.44 -13.06 12.58
N THR A 718 23.75 -12.91 12.69
CA THR A 718 24.71 -14.03 12.64
C THR A 718 24.43 -15.03 13.77
N ARG A 719 24.17 -14.54 14.98
CA ARG A 719 23.77 -15.37 16.13
C ARG A 719 22.45 -16.11 15.87
N VAL A 720 21.43 -15.42 15.35
CA VAL A 720 20.12 -16.02 15.09
C VAL A 720 20.22 -17.13 14.04
N ILE A 721 20.98 -16.91 12.97
CA ILE A 721 21.21 -17.94 11.95
C ILE A 721 21.91 -19.16 12.56
N GLY A 722 22.84 -18.94 13.50
CA GLY A 722 23.50 -19.98 14.27
C GLY A 722 22.55 -20.90 15.07
N TYR A 723 21.28 -20.51 15.30
CA TYR A 723 20.27 -21.38 15.92
C TYR A 723 19.67 -22.42 14.95
N GLY A 724 19.99 -22.37 13.66
CA GLY A 724 19.53 -23.34 12.64
C GLY A 724 18.41 -22.82 11.73
N PHE A 725 18.24 -21.50 11.60
CA PHE A 725 17.30 -20.92 10.64
C PHE A 725 17.89 -20.85 9.22
N HIS A 726 17.02 -20.93 8.21
CA HIS A 726 17.42 -20.93 6.80
C HIS A 726 17.36 -19.53 6.17
N ALA A 727 16.42 -18.71 6.64
CA ALA A 727 16.23 -17.34 6.19
C ALA A 727 15.99 -16.43 7.40
N LEU A 728 16.06 -15.11 7.19
CA LEU A 728 15.71 -14.09 8.17
C LEU A 728 14.59 -13.22 7.61
N TYR A 729 13.60 -12.90 8.45
CA TYR A 729 12.58 -11.90 8.14
C TYR A 729 12.91 -10.59 8.86
N HIS A 730 13.26 -9.56 8.10
CA HIS A 730 13.62 -8.22 8.57
C HIS A 730 12.39 -7.31 8.55
N ASP A 731 11.64 -7.28 9.65
CA ASP A 731 10.44 -6.44 9.74
C ASP A 731 10.76 -4.96 9.53
N GLU A 732 9.78 -4.25 8.95
CA GLU A 732 9.74 -2.81 8.69
C GLU A 732 10.71 -2.17 7.69
N ILE A 733 11.83 -2.79 7.28
CA ILE A 733 12.81 -2.12 6.39
C ILE A 733 12.16 -1.57 5.11
N ALA A 734 11.37 -2.39 4.41
CA ALA A 734 10.70 -2.03 3.16
C ALA A 734 9.24 -1.56 3.36
N ALA A 735 8.68 -1.72 4.56
CA ALA A 735 7.30 -1.40 4.87
C ALA A 735 7.11 -0.01 5.49
N ALA A 736 7.90 0.29 6.52
CA ALA A 736 7.75 1.50 7.31
C ALA A 736 8.37 2.69 6.59
N ARG A 737 7.92 3.90 6.93
CA ARG A 737 8.51 5.11 6.34
C ARG A 737 9.97 5.29 6.79
N PRO A 738 10.83 5.85 5.93
CA PRO A 738 12.16 6.27 6.29
C PRO A 738 12.12 7.60 7.06
N TYR A 739 13.23 7.96 7.71
CA TYR A 739 13.34 9.22 8.46
C TYR A 739 14.62 9.96 8.13
N ASN A 740 14.51 11.28 7.94
CA ASN A 740 15.67 12.16 8.01
C ASN A 740 16.18 12.23 9.44
N CYS A 741 17.48 12.09 9.62
CA CYS A 741 18.14 12.15 10.92
C CYS A 741 18.96 13.45 11.04
N PHE A 742 19.00 14.00 12.26
CA PHE A 742 19.66 15.25 12.59
C PHE A 742 20.79 15.07 13.62
N GLU A 743 21.24 13.83 13.84
CA GLU A 743 22.34 13.51 14.73
C GLU A 743 23.69 13.58 14.00
N PRO A 744 24.55 14.57 14.32
CA PRO A 744 25.82 14.74 13.61
C PRO A 744 26.83 13.61 13.84
N THR A 745 26.68 12.83 14.92
CA THR A 745 27.60 11.71 15.24
C THR A 745 27.31 10.43 14.46
N HIS A 746 26.26 10.40 13.62
CA HIS A 746 25.83 9.21 12.86
C HIS A 746 26.48 9.09 11.48
N GLY A 747 27.48 9.92 11.16
CA GLY A 747 28.26 9.78 9.91
C GLY A 747 27.53 10.19 8.63
N HIS A 748 26.49 11.04 8.74
CA HIS A 748 25.75 11.60 7.62
C HIS A 748 25.48 13.10 7.84
N LEU A 749 25.06 13.82 6.80
CA LEU A 749 24.62 15.22 6.93
C LEU A 749 23.28 15.30 7.65
N MET A 750 22.96 16.45 8.26
CA MET A 750 21.62 16.65 8.82
C MET A 750 20.62 16.82 7.68
N ASN A 751 19.43 16.25 7.84
CA ASN A 751 18.36 16.24 6.82
C ASN A 751 18.78 15.61 5.48
N ASP A 752 19.68 14.62 5.53
CA ASP A 752 20.24 13.98 4.34
C ASP A 752 19.30 12.91 3.76
N PRO A 753 18.71 13.12 2.56
CA PRO A 753 17.80 12.16 1.97
C PRO A 753 18.50 10.91 1.41
N LYS A 754 19.83 10.97 1.17
CA LYS A 754 20.61 9.85 0.62
C LYS A 754 20.86 8.78 1.65
N MET A 755 21.01 9.20 2.91
CA MET A 755 21.52 8.37 3.99
C MET A 755 20.71 7.09 4.15
N TRP A 756 19.38 7.19 4.17
CA TRP A 756 18.54 6.05 4.56
C TRP A 756 18.80 4.83 3.68
N ILE A 757 18.70 4.97 2.37
CA ILE A 757 18.89 3.85 1.43
C ILE A 757 20.36 3.49 1.26
N ALA A 758 21.26 4.47 1.17
CA ALA A 758 22.69 4.20 1.02
C ALA A 758 23.26 3.39 2.20
N GLU A 759 22.85 3.73 3.43
CA GLU A 759 23.32 3.05 4.63
C GLU A 759 22.63 1.70 4.86
N HIS A 760 21.36 1.53 4.46
CA HIS A 760 20.72 0.21 4.41
C HIS A 760 21.42 -0.74 3.43
N ARG A 761 21.90 -0.26 2.27
CA ARG A 761 22.68 -1.09 1.34
C ARG A 761 23.96 -1.61 1.98
N LYS A 762 24.72 -0.75 2.67
CA LYS A 762 25.93 -1.15 3.42
C LYS A 762 25.58 -2.15 4.51
N PHE A 763 24.51 -1.87 5.25
CA PHE A 763 24.02 -2.69 6.35
C PHE A 763 23.65 -4.11 5.89
N MET A 764 22.82 -4.24 4.86
CA MET A 764 22.41 -5.54 4.33
C MET A 764 23.54 -6.27 3.61
N SER A 765 24.44 -5.55 2.93
CA SER A 765 25.63 -6.16 2.31
C SER A 765 26.53 -6.84 3.33
N ASP A 766 26.73 -6.24 4.50
CA ASP A 766 27.51 -6.85 5.58
C ASP A 766 26.82 -8.11 6.13
N ILE A 767 25.51 -8.04 6.38
CA ILE A 767 24.73 -9.20 6.85
C ILE A 767 24.82 -10.37 5.86
N ARG A 768 24.60 -10.11 4.57
CA ARG A 768 24.65 -11.14 3.51
C ARG A 768 26.04 -11.74 3.37
N ARG A 769 27.10 -10.93 3.45
CA ARG A 769 28.49 -11.39 3.40
C ARG A 769 28.84 -12.34 4.56
N ARG A 770 28.36 -12.03 5.77
CA ARG A 770 28.57 -12.87 6.96
C ARG A 770 27.78 -14.18 6.92
N ASN A 771 26.69 -14.21 6.14
CA ASN A 771 25.75 -15.33 6.10
C ASN A 771 25.44 -15.76 4.64
N PRO A 772 26.45 -16.26 3.90
CA PRO A 772 26.26 -16.69 2.52
C PRO A 772 25.32 -17.91 2.51
N ASN A 773 24.32 -17.91 1.62
CA ASN A 773 23.25 -18.91 1.47
C ASN A 773 22.00 -18.75 2.36
N THR A 774 21.95 -17.72 3.21
CA THR A 774 20.72 -17.37 3.95
C THR A 774 19.77 -16.58 3.05
N GLY A 775 18.48 -16.89 3.10
CA GLY A 775 17.44 -16.07 2.45
C GLY A 775 17.12 -14.83 3.30
N HIS A 776 17.04 -13.66 2.67
CA HIS A 776 16.68 -12.41 3.35
C HIS A 776 15.32 -11.92 2.87
N ASP A 777 14.36 -11.88 3.79
CA ASP A 777 13.00 -11.47 3.52
C ASP A 777 12.63 -10.22 4.34
N CYS A 778 11.61 -9.49 3.94
CA CYS A 778 11.24 -8.22 4.56
C CYS A 778 9.72 -8.01 4.64
N GLU A 779 9.26 -7.15 5.55
CA GLU A 779 7.86 -6.73 5.61
C GLU A 779 7.46 -5.87 4.40
N ASP A 780 6.31 -6.19 3.81
CA ASP A 780 5.76 -5.54 2.62
C ASP A 780 6.83 -5.31 1.55
N GLY A 781 6.80 -4.18 0.84
CA GLY A 781 7.71 -3.93 -0.27
C GLY A 781 7.80 -2.48 -0.70
N ALA A 782 9.03 -2.06 -1.00
CA ALA A 782 9.33 -0.88 -1.79
C ALA A 782 10.53 -1.21 -2.67
N GLU A 783 10.53 -0.69 -3.90
CA GLU A 783 11.50 -1.09 -4.91
C GLU A 783 12.96 -0.84 -4.53
N ALA A 784 13.21 0.20 -3.72
CA ALA A 784 14.54 0.63 -3.30
C ALA A 784 15.33 -0.45 -2.55
N PHE A 785 14.66 -1.51 -2.07
CA PHE A 785 15.21 -2.62 -1.30
C PHE A 785 15.38 -3.93 -2.10
N ILE A 786 15.03 -3.95 -3.39
CA ILE A 786 15.07 -5.18 -4.21
C ILE A 786 16.47 -5.79 -4.30
N ASP A 787 17.51 -4.96 -4.38
CA ASP A 787 18.91 -5.43 -4.41
C ASP A 787 19.40 -5.95 -3.05
N MET A 788 18.74 -5.59 -1.96
CA MET A 788 19.13 -5.97 -0.60
C MET A 788 18.42 -7.22 -0.09
N MET A 789 17.22 -7.51 -0.59
CA MET A 789 16.35 -8.60 -0.14
C MET A 789 16.19 -9.66 -1.23
N ASP A 790 15.94 -10.91 -0.80
CA ASP A 790 15.54 -12.02 -1.66
C ASP A 790 14.01 -12.16 -1.75
N GLY A 791 13.30 -11.73 -0.69
CA GLY A 791 11.86 -11.77 -0.60
C GLY A 791 11.25 -10.49 -0.01
N LEU A 792 9.98 -10.26 -0.37
CA LEU A 792 9.10 -9.23 0.16
C LEU A 792 7.78 -9.89 0.59
N MET A 793 7.47 -9.87 1.88
CA MET A 793 6.24 -10.43 2.44
C MET A 793 5.14 -9.36 2.43
N ILE A 794 4.44 -9.26 1.30
CA ILE A 794 3.38 -8.28 0.99
C ILE A 794 2.05 -8.55 1.70
N TRP A 795 2.12 -8.82 3.00
CA TRP A 795 1.00 -9.33 3.78
C TRP A 795 -0.21 -8.38 3.78
N ARG A 796 -0.03 -7.05 3.69
CA ARG A 796 -1.15 -6.08 3.69
C ARG A 796 -1.67 -5.68 2.32
N TRP A 797 -1.06 -6.16 1.24
CA TRP A 797 -1.39 -5.69 -0.11
C TRP A 797 -2.75 -6.23 -0.58
N TYR A 798 -3.60 -5.33 -1.09
CA TYR A 798 -4.99 -5.60 -1.46
C TYR A 798 -5.31 -5.25 -2.92
N GLY A 799 -4.33 -4.81 -3.70
CA GLY A 799 -4.51 -4.60 -5.12
C GLY A 799 -4.72 -5.92 -5.86
N ILE A 800 -5.40 -5.79 -6.99
CA ILE A 800 -5.69 -6.87 -7.93
C ILE A 800 -4.93 -6.68 -9.24
N ASP A 801 -4.44 -5.46 -9.50
CA ASP A 801 -3.60 -5.12 -10.63
C ASP A 801 -2.12 -5.34 -10.25
N PRO A 802 -1.41 -6.26 -10.92
CA PRO A 802 -0.06 -6.66 -10.51
C PRO A 802 1.01 -5.69 -11.04
N VAL A 803 0.88 -4.38 -10.80
CA VAL A 803 1.77 -3.36 -11.41
C VAL A 803 3.22 -3.57 -10.98
N PHE A 804 3.46 -3.77 -9.69
CA PHE A 804 4.80 -4.06 -9.18
C PHE A 804 5.40 -5.33 -9.79
N MET A 805 4.61 -6.41 -9.94
CA MET A 805 5.07 -7.67 -10.53
C MET A 805 5.29 -7.56 -12.05
N ALA A 806 4.51 -6.74 -12.76
CA ALA A 806 4.73 -6.45 -14.18
C ALA A 806 6.09 -5.76 -14.43
N ILE A 807 6.62 -5.07 -13.42
CA ILE A 807 7.90 -4.37 -13.47
C ILE A 807 9.04 -5.26 -12.96
N TYR A 808 8.85 -5.88 -11.80
CA TYR A 808 9.90 -6.53 -11.01
C TYR A 808 9.82 -8.06 -10.97
N GLY A 809 8.88 -8.68 -11.69
CA GLY A 809 8.78 -10.14 -11.81
C GLY A 809 10.14 -10.79 -12.14
N GLY A 810 10.42 -11.91 -11.46
CA GLY A 810 11.70 -12.64 -11.52
C GLY A 810 12.85 -12.04 -10.71
N ARG A 811 12.80 -10.75 -10.35
CA ARG A 811 13.90 -10.04 -9.65
C ARG A 811 13.79 -10.10 -8.14
N ILE A 812 12.59 -10.30 -7.63
CA ILE A 812 12.27 -10.40 -6.20
C ILE A 812 11.14 -11.41 -6.00
N GLN A 813 11.18 -12.16 -4.90
CA GLN A 813 10.09 -13.08 -4.56
C GLN A 813 9.06 -12.38 -3.67
N PHE A 814 7.78 -12.51 -3.99
CA PHE A 814 6.72 -12.11 -3.07
C PHE A 814 6.35 -13.31 -2.20
N THR A 815 6.59 -13.24 -0.89
CA THR A 815 6.58 -14.42 -0.01
C THR A 815 5.28 -14.63 0.77
N GLY A 816 4.15 -14.27 0.17
CA GLY A 816 2.82 -14.49 0.75
C GLY A 816 2.00 -13.22 1.00
N ARG A 817 0.71 -13.40 1.26
CA ARG A 817 -0.28 -12.35 1.58
C ARG A 817 -1.03 -12.71 2.87
N GLN A 818 -1.60 -11.73 3.58
CA GLN A 818 -2.38 -12.00 4.78
C GLN A 818 -3.65 -12.78 4.49
N PHE A 819 -3.85 -13.84 5.26
CA PHE A 819 -5.13 -14.50 5.44
C PHE A 819 -5.66 -14.19 6.82
N ASN A 820 -6.82 -14.74 7.16
CA ASN A 820 -7.39 -14.52 8.47
C ASN A 820 -6.44 -14.95 9.59
N TYR A 821 -6.40 -14.16 10.66
CA TYR A 821 -5.77 -14.59 11.90
C TYR A 821 -6.44 -15.90 12.36
N PRO A 822 -5.74 -16.84 13.01
CA PRO A 822 -6.23 -18.17 13.42
C PRO A 822 -7.55 -18.24 14.23
N PHE A 823 -8.21 -17.11 14.49
CA PHE A 823 -9.43 -16.97 15.28
C PHE A 823 -10.59 -16.31 14.52
N ALA A 824 -10.52 -16.16 13.19
CA ALA A 824 -11.63 -15.60 12.42
C ALA A 824 -12.83 -16.56 12.36
N PRO A 825 -14.08 -16.04 12.36
CA PRO A 825 -15.26 -16.87 12.27
C PRO A 825 -15.29 -17.71 10.98
N PRO A 826 -15.95 -18.89 10.98
CA PRO A 826 -16.05 -19.81 9.84
C PRO A 826 -16.54 -19.17 8.52
N LYS A 827 -17.23 -18.02 8.59
CA LYS A 827 -17.76 -17.29 7.43
C LYS A 827 -16.68 -16.66 6.54
N MET A 828 -15.43 -16.57 6.99
CA MET A 828 -14.34 -15.91 6.24
C MET A 828 -13.43 -16.89 5.47
N HIS A 829 -13.83 -18.16 5.29
CA HIS A 829 -13.02 -19.17 4.60
C HIS A 829 -12.92 -18.96 3.08
N ARG A 830 -13.88 -18.25 2.48
CA ARG A 830 -13.99 -18.07 1.03
C ARG A 830 -12.92 -17.17 0.43
N GLN A 831 -12.37 -16.21 1.20
CA GLN A 831 -11.29 -15.34 0.72
C GLN A 831 -9.98 -16.07 0.43
N PHE A 832 -9.83 -17.30 0.95
CA PHE A 832 -8.64 -18.10 0.76
C PHE A 832 -8.36 -18.36 -0.73
N PHE A 833 -9.38 -18.77 -1.46
CA PHE A 833 -9.29 -19.17 -2.86
C PHE A 833 -8.91 -18.01 -3.80
N PRO A 834 -9.61 -16.85 -3.80
CA PRO A 834 -9.25 -15.73 -4.67
C PRO A 834 -7.89 -15.15 -4.31
N LYS A 835 -7.48 -15.14 -3.02
CA LYS A 835 -6.12 -14.73 -2.65
C LYS A 835 -5.06 -15.63 -3.30
N ILE A 836 -5.16 -16.95 -3.12
CA ILE A 836 -4.20 -17.90 -3.72
C ILE A 836 -4.21 -17.82 -5.25
N ALA A 837 -5.38 -17.59 -5.87
CA ALA A 837 -5.49 -17.41 -7.31
C ALA A 837 -4.80 -16.13 -7.82
N ILE A 838 -4.95 -14.99 -7.12
CA ILE A 838 -4.22 -13.75 -7.44
C ILE A 838 -2.71 -13.97 -7.30
N GLN A 839 -2.27 -14.57 -6.19
CA GLN A 839 -0.86 -14.85 -5.97
C GLN A 839 -0.27 -15.72 -7.10
N LEU A 840 -0.98 -16.76 -7.52
CA LEU A 840 -0.56 -17.62 -8.63
C LEU A 840 -0.51 -16.86 -9.96
N ALA A 841 -1.54 -16.08 -10.27
CA ALA A 841 -1.63 -15.31 -11.51
C ALA A 841 -0.58 -14.19 -11.59
N ALA A 842 -0.15 -13.65 -10.44
CA ALA A 842 0.92 -12.67 -10.34
C ALA A 842 2.32 -13.30 -10.25
N GLY A 843 2.44 -14.63 -10.17
CA GLY A 843 3.72 -15.34 -10.06
C GLY A 843 4.37 -15.29 -8.68
N GLU A 844 3.60 -14.96 -7.63
CA GLU A 844 4.08 -14.89 -6.25
C GLU A 844 4.32 -16.29 -5.65
N GLN A 845 5.06 -16.35 -4.55
CA GLN A 845 5.08 -17.54 -3.69
C GLN A 845 3.79 -17.54 -2.85
N LEU A 846 3.09 -18.67 -2.87
CA LEU A 846 1.71 -18.75 -2.37
C LEU A 846 1.65 -18.74 -0.84
N GLY A 847 0.51 -18.35 -0.28
CA GLY A 847 0.21 -18.54 1.15
C GLY A 847 0.66 -17.37 2.03
N TRP A 848 1.23 -17.71 3.21
CA TRP A 848 1.24 -16.93 4.45
C TRP A 848 -0.09 -16.96 5.23
N PHE A 849 -0.73 -18.13 5.28
CA PHE A 849 -1.84 -18.44 6.19
C PHE A 849 -1.37 -19.30 7.36
N HIS A 850 -2.17 -19.38 8.43
CA HIS A 850 -1.86 -20.21 9.59
C HIS A 850 -1.98 -21.70 9.25
N LEU A 851 -1.12 -22.56 9.82
CA LEU A 851 -1.15 -24.01 9.63
C LEU A 851 -2.55 -24.64 9.79
N ASN A 852 -3.39 -24.05 10.65
CA ASN A 852 -4.78 -24.48 10.89
C ASN A 852 -5.71 -24.34 9.67
N ASN A 853 -5.41 -23.47 8.70
CA ASN A 853 -6.18 -23.39 7.46
C ASN A 853 -6.13 -24.71 6.67
N LEU A 854 -5.05 -25.46 6.81
CA LEU A 854 -4.88 -26.75 6.14
C LEU A 854 -5.71 -27.88 6.77
N GLN A 855 -6.46 -27.63 7.84
CA GLN A 855 -7.44 -28.60 8.35
C GLN A 855 -8.66 -28.70 7.44
N ASN A 856 -8.99 -27.65 6.68
CA ASN A 856 -10.08 -27.68 5.71
C ASN A 856 -9.65 -28.39 4.42
N ASP A 857 -10.44 -29.37 3.99
CA ASP A 857 -10.13 -30.25 2.85
C ASP A 857 -10.03 -29.48 1.52
N ASP A 858 -10.95 -28.54 1.27
CA ASP A 858 -11.01 -27.76 0.03
C ASP A 858 -9.84 -26.78 -0.06
N GLN A 859 -9.56 -26.04 1.02
CA GLN A 859 -8.41 -25.12 1.09
C GLN A 859 -7.08 -25.87 0.92
N ARG A 860 -6.92 -27.01 1.60
CA ARG A 860 -5.71 -27.84 1.52
C ARG A 860 -5.50 -28.40 0.11
N LEU A 861 -6.54 -28.92 -0.53
CA LEU A 861 -6.47 -29.45 -1.88
C LEU A 861 -6.21 -28.34 -2.92
N PHE A 862 -6.93 -27.22 -2.83
CA PHE A 862 -6.73 -26.07 -3.71
C PHE A 862 -5.31 -25.52 -3.60
N PHE A 863 -4.78 -25.41 -2.38
CA PHE A 863 -3.40 -25.01 -2.15
C PHE A 863 -2.38 -25.98 -2.76
N LYS A 864 -2.55 -27.30 -2.56
CA LYS A 864 -1.69 -28.32 -3.18
C LYS A 864 -1.69 -28.17 -4.70
N LYS A 865 -2.86 -28.05 -5.33
CA LYS A 865 -2.97 -27.86 -6.78
C LYS A 865 -2.25 -26.60 -7.25
N ALA A 866 -2.50 -25.46 -6.60
CA ALA A 866 -1.87 -24.19 -6.92
C ALA A 866 -0.33 -24.25 -6.77
N CYS A 867 0.20 -24.89 -5.73
CA CYS A 867 1.65 -25.08 -5.54
C CYS A 867 2.27 -25.91 -6.68
N HIS A 868 1.59 -26.95 -7.16
CA HIS A 868 2.07 -27.77 -8.28
C HIS A 868 1.97 -27.05 -9.63
N VAL A 869 0.90 -26.27 -9.87
CA VAL A 869 0.83 -25.37 -11.04
C VAL A 869 1.98 -24.37 -10.98
N ARG A 870 2.23 -23.74 -9.83
CA ARG A 870 3.33 -22.79 -9.66
C ARG A 870 4.67 -23.45 -9.95
N ASN A 871 4.93 -24.62 -9.35
CA ASN A 871 6.17 -25.35 -9.52
C ASN A 871 6.43 -25.73 -11.00
N MET A 872 5.38 -26.10 -11.74
CA MET A 872 5.46 -26.37 -13.17
C MET A 872 5.89 -25.14 -13.99
N LEU A 873 5.55 -23.94 -13.53
CA LEU A 873 5.72 -22.66 -14.23
C LEU A 873 6.90 -21.80 -13.72
N LEU A 874 7.79 -22.36 -12.88
CA LEU A 874 8.90 -21.62 -12.26
C LEU A 874 9.76 -20.82 -13.24
N GLU A 875 10.07 -21.36 -14.41
CA GLU A 875 10.85 -20.66 -15.44
C GLU A 875 10.18 -19.35 -15.88
N TYR A 876 8.85 -19.35 -16.00
CA TYR A 876 8.10 -18.14 -16.39
C TYR A 876 8.11 -17.07 -15.31
N PHE A 877 8.07 -17.46 -14.03
CA PHE A 877 8.08 -16.51 -12.91
C PHE A 877 9.46 -16.00 -12.55
N ASN A 878 10.49 -16.83 -12.73
CA ASN A 878 11.88 -16.49 -12.37
C ASN A 878 12.66 -15.87 -13.53
N GLU A 879 12.32 -16.20 -14.78
CA GLU A 879 13.10 -15.81 -15.96
C GLU A 879 12.27 -15.11 -17.03
N GLY A 880 10.97 -15.36 -17.06
CA GLY A 880 10.03 -14.76 -17.99
C GLY A 880 9.62 -13.34 -17.63
N GLU A 881 8.87 -12.74 -18.54
CA GLU A 881 8.24 -11.43 -18.35
C GLU A 881 6.73 -11.58 -18.29
N MET A 882 6.10 -10.93 -17.30
CA MET A 882 4.66 -10.76 -17.30
C MET A 882 4.25 -9.85 -18.47
N LEU A 883 3.27 -10.28 -19.26
CA LEU A 883 2.68 -9.47 -20.32
C LEU A 883 1.49 -8.66 -19.80
N ALA A 884 0.98 -7.75 -20.63
CA ALA A 884 -0.19 -6.94 -20.29
C ALA A 884 -1.38 -7.85 -19.89
N PRO A 885 -2.19 -7.48 -18.88
CA PRO A 885 -3.34 -8.27 -18.47
C PRO A 885 -4.30 -8.59 -19.61
N VAL A 886 -4.88 -9.80 -19.57
CA VAL A 886 -5.81 -10.28 -20.59
C VAL A 886 -7.16 -9.57 -20.44
N LYS A 887 -7.70 -9.09 -21.55
CA LYS A 887 -9.06 -8.51 -21.60
C LYS A 887 -10.08 -9.59 -21.95
N PHE A 888 -11.31 -9.41 -21.50
CA PHE A 888 -12.41 -10.30 -21.81
C PHE A 888 -13.26 -9.74 -22.97
N ILE A 889 -13.54 -10.58 -23.97
CA ILE A 889 -14.56 -10.29 -25.00
C ILE A 889 -15.94 -10.51 -24.38
N THR A 890 -16.13 -11.67 -23.74
CA THR A 890 -17.30 -11.96 -22.90
C THR A 890 -16.84 -12.00 -21.44
N HIS A 891 -17.30 -11.03 -20.63
CA HIS A 891 -16.86 -10.89 -19.23
C HIS A 891 -17.46 -11.98 -18.33
N PRO A 892 -16.67 -12.63 -17.44
CA PRO A 892 -17.14 -13.70 -16.55
C PRO A 892 -18.06 -13.22 -15.40
N GLY A 893 -18.47 -11.94 -15.40
CA GLY A 893 -18.96 -11.25 -14.20
C GLY A 893 -17.89 -11.03 -13.12
N THR A 894 -18.29 -10.35 -12.05
CA THR A 894 -17.45 -10.06 -10.88
C THR A 894 -17.99 -10.78 -9.63
N ALA A 895 -17.14 -10.88 -8.61
CA ALA A 895 -17.50 -11.40 -7.31
C ALA A 895 -16.87 -10.54 -6.21
N LYS A 896 -17.62 -10.36 -5.13
CA LYS A 896 -17.25 -9.60 -3.94
C LYS A 896 -16.80 -10.56 -2.85
N CYS A 897 -15.69 -10.25 -2.19
CA CYS A 897 -15.16 -11.05 -1.10
C CYS A 897 -14.75 -10.14 0.05
N ASP A 898 -15.16 -10.48 1.28
CA ASP A 898 -14.54 -9.92 2.49
C ASP A 898 -13.06 -10.31 2.46
N TRP A 899 -12.16 -9.33 2.41
CA TRP A 899 -10.74 -9.59 2.29
C TRP A 899 -10.09 -9.92 3.65
N GLY A 900 -10.80 -9.80 4.77
CA GLY A 900 -10.38 -10.29 6.09
C GLY A 900 -8.97 -9.89 6.52
N ASN A 901 -8.81 -8.64 6.97
CA ASN A 901 -7.63 -8.14 7.67
C ASN A 901 -8.03 -7.46 9.00
N ARG A 902 -7.33 -7.77 10.09
CA ARG A 902 -7.70 -7.39 11.47
C ARG A 902 -7.48 -5.92 11.82
N HIS A 903 -6.67 -5.18 11.04
CA HIS A 903 -6.11 -3.90 11.52
C HIS A 903 -6.82 -2.63 11.07
N ARG A 904 -7.85 -2.71 10.21
CA ARG A 904 -8.68 -1.56 9.79
C ARG A 904 -9.93 -1.95 9.04
N ASP A 905 -9.82 -3.06 8.33
CA ASP A 905 -10.67 -3.42 7.20
C ASP A 905 -11.34 -4.77 7.42
N ALA A 906 -11.71 -5.08 8.66
CA ALA A 906 -12.63 -6.19 8.92
C ALA A 906 -13.94 -5.86 8.20
N GLY A 907 -14.18 -6.49 7.04
CA GLY A 907 -15.27 -6.15 6.13
C GLY A 907 -14.90 -5.30 4.91
N ALA A 908 -13.62 -5.07 4.59
CA ALA A 908 -13.28 -4.49 3.28
C ALA A 908 -13.60 -5.48 2.17
N GLU A 909 -14.68 -5.18 1.47
CA GLU A 909 -15.13 -5.95 0.33
C GLU A 909 -14.28 -5.63 -0.89
N VAL A 910 -13.48 -6.59 -1.34
CA VAL A 910 -12.72 -6.51 -2.58
C VAL A 910 -13.55 -7.16 -3.68
N THR A 911 -13.68 -6.45 -4.81
CA THR A 911 -14.34 -6.98 -6.01
C THR A 911 -13.26 -7.49 -6.96
N THR A 912 -13.40 -8.74 -7.40
CA THR A 912 -12.51 -9.35 -8.40
C THR A 912 -13.33 -9.91 -9.56
N ASN A 913 -12.67 -10.19 -10.68
CA ASN A 913 -13.30 -10.97 -11.75
C ASN A 913 -13.51 -12.41 -11.28
N ARG A 914 -14.63 -13.04 -11.68
CA ARG A 914 -14.86 -14.46 -11.36
C ARG A 914 -13.78 -15.38 -11.93
N ILE A 915 -13.09 -14.94 -12.99
CA ILE A 915 -11.90 -15.58 -13.53
C ILE A 915 -10.71 -14.66 -13.34
N ILE A 916 -9.67 -15.19 -12.69
CA ILE A 916 -8.40 -14.50 -12.49
C ILE A 916 -7.42 -15.03 -13.54
N THR A 917 -6.69 -14.13 -14.19
CA THR A 917 -5.73 -14.49 -15.24
C THR A 917 -4.37 -13.84 -15.03
N GLY A 918 -3.33 -14.52 -15.51
CA GLY A 918 -1.97 -14.00 -15.56
C GLY A 918 -1.24 -14.58 -16.77
N ILE A 919 -0.49 -13.75 -17.50
CA ILE A 919 0.20 -14.16 -18.72
C ILE A 919 1.69 -13.83 -18.63
N PHE A 920 2.53 -14.80 -18.96
CA PHE A 920 3.98 -14.69 -18.90
C PHE A 920 4.62 -15.22 -20.17
N SER A 921 5.68 -14.56 -20.65
CA SER A 921 6.45 -14.99 -21.81
C SER A 921 7.91 -15.26 -21.44
N ARG A 922 8.45 -16.37 -21.93
CA ARG A 922 9.90 -16.60 -21.96
C ARG A 922 10.53 -15.86 -23.15
N LYS A 923 11.87 -15.83 -23.14
CA LYS A 923 12.70 -15.21 -24.19
C LYS A 923 12.63 -15.95 -25.54
N ASP A 924 12.28 -17.23 -25.53
CA ASP A 924 12.10 -18.05 -26.74
C ASP A 924 10.77 -17.79 -27.47
N GLY A 925 9.94 -16.87 -26.96
CA GLY A 925 8.64 -16.51 -27.54
C GLY A 925 7.48 -17.39 -27.07
N VAL A 926 7.74 -18.45 -26.30
CA VAL A 926 6.69 -19.28 -25.69
C VAL A 926 6.11 -18.56 -24.48
N SER A 927 4.80 -18.55 -24.37
CA SER A 927 4.06 -17.91 -23.30
C SER A 927 3.05 -18.86 -22.67
N VAL A 928 2.77 -18.63 -21.39
CA VAL A 928 1.71 -19.32 -20.65
C VAL A 928 0.70 -18.32 -20.16
N LEU A 929 -0.58 -18.66 -20.33
CA LEU A 929 -1.70 -17.98 -19.73
C LEU A 929 -2.30 -18.87 -18.65
N ILE A 930 -2.25 -18.40 -17.41
CA ILE A 930 -2.86 -19.01 -16.24
C ILE A 930 -4.30 -18.51 -16.14
N ILE A 931 -5.25 -19.42 -15.94
CA ILE A 931 -6.67 -19.12 -15.80
C ILE A 931 -7.16 -19.85 -14.55
N VAL A 932 -7.72 -19.12 -13.59
CA VAL A 932 -8.19 -19.67 -12.32
C VAL A 932 -9.63 -19.24 -12.07
N ASN A 933 -10.50 -20.20 -11.78
CA ASN A 933 -11.80 -19.94 -11.16
C ASN A 933 -11.68 -20.25 -9.66
N PRO A 934 -11.50 -19.24 -8.79
CA PRO A 934 -11.40 -19.47 -7.34
C PRO A 934 -12.77 -19.61 -6.65
N TYR A 935 -13.88 -19.42 -7.37
CA TYR A 935 -15.22 -19.41 -6.81
C TYR A 935 -15.88 -20.77 -6.97
N ALA A 936 -16.87 -21.07 -6.13
CA ALA A 936 -17.57 -22.36 -6.17
C ALA A 936 -18.44 -22.52 -7.43
N GLU A 937 -18.95 -21.41 -7.98
CA GLU A 937 -19.78 -21.47 -9.17
C GLU A 937 -18.95 -21.53 -10.45
N LYS A 938 -19.49 -22.23 -11.45
CA LYS A 938 -18.96 -22.22 -12.81
C LYS A 938 -19.01 -20.81 -13.41
N ALA A 939 -18.00 -20.45 -14.19
CA ALA A 939 -17.96 -19.18 -14.93
C ALA A 939 -17.71 -19.42 -16.42
N SER A 940 -18.40 -18.64 -17.26
CA SER A 940 -18.27 -18.65 -18.72
C SER A 940 -17.68 -17.33 -19.21
N PHE A 941 -16.76 -17.39 -20.16
CA PHE A 941 -15.99 -16.21 -20.59
C PHE A 941 -15.38 -16.41 -21.98
N GLU A 942 -14.86 -15.33 -22.55
CA GLU A 942 -14.09 -15.34 -23.79
C GLU A 942 -12.95 -14.32 -23.67
N LEU A 943 -11.76 -14.67 -24.13
CA LEU A 943 -10.53 -13.89 -23.94
C LEU A 943 -10.12 -13.17 -25.22
N ASP A 944 -9.72 -11.90 -25.10
CA ASP A 944 -9.10 -11.16 -26.19
C ASP A 944 -7.60 -11.46 -26.24
N LEU A 945 -7.24 -12.47 -27.01
CA LEU A 945 -5.85 -12.88 -27.22
C LEU A 945 -5.20 -12.18 -28.42
N LYS A 946 -5.96 -11.41 -29.21
CA LYS A 946 -5.46 -10.79 -30.45
C LYS A 946 -4.32 -9.82 -30.16
N ARG A 947 -4.40 -9.11 -29.03
CA ARG A 947 -3.39 -8.13 -28.60
C ARG A 947 -1.98 -8.70 -28.42
N TYR A 948 -1.84 -10.01 -28.27
CA TYR A 948 -0.53 -10.65 -28.10
C TYR A 948 0.09 -11.12 -29.41
N GLY A 949 -0.69 -11.23 -30.50
CA GLY A 949 -0.20 -11.74 -31.79
C GLY A 949 0.32 -13.18 -31.75
N LYS A 950 -0.10 -13.99 -30.75
CA LYS A 950 0.36 -15.36 -30.53
C LYS A 950 -0.67 -16.40 -30.97
N LYS A 951 -0.19 -17.55 -31.46
CA LYS A 951 -1.00 -18.74 -31.77
C LYS A 951 -1.20 -19.59 -30.51
N ILE A 952 -2.38 -20.20 -30.40
CA ILE A 952 -2.67 -21.19 -29.36
C ILE A 952 -2.02 -22.52 -29.75
N ILE A 953 -1.20 -23.07 -28.87
CA ILE A 953 -0.54 -24.36 -29.06
C ILE A 953 -1.32 -25.46 -28.31
N GLY A 954 -1.80 -25.16 -27.10
CA GLY A 954 -2.62 -26.09 -26.32
C GLY A 954 -3.36 -25.39 -25.17
N ILE A 955 -4.50 -25.96 -24.78
CA ILE A 955 -5.31 -25.48 -23.65
C ILE A 955 -5.62 -26.67 -22.74
N TYR A 956 -5.17 -26.60 -21.49
CA TYR A 956 -5.24 -27.72 -20.56
C TYR A 956 -5.83 -27.26 -19.24
N GLY A 957 -6.91 -27.89 -18.78
CA GLY A 957 -7.52 -27.56 -17.50
C GLY A 957 -8.22 -28.75 -16.88
N GLU A 958 -8.62 -28.60 -15.63
CA GLU A 958 -9.13 -29.73 -14.85
C GLU A 958 -10.59 -30.07 -15.16
N LYS A 959 -11.48 -29.06 -15.16
CA LYS A 959 -12.93 -29.25 -15.27
C LYS A 959 -13.59 -28.07 -15.96
N GLY A 960 -14.16 -28.29 -17.14
CA GLY A 960 -14.82 -27.24 -17.92
C GLY A 960 -14.80 -27.49 -19.42
N THR A 961 -15.23 -26.50 -20.19
CA THR A 961 -15.15 -26.50 -21.66
C THR A 961 -14.11 -25.49 -22.09
N LEU A 962 -13.00 -25.95 -22.65
CA LEU A 962 -11.86 -25.12 -23.04
C LEU A 962 -11.77 -25.10 -24.57
N SER A 963 -11.76 -23.90 -25.16
CA SER A 963 -11.69 -23.71 -26.61
C SER A 963 -10.96 -22.41 -26.95
N SER A 964 -10.71 -22.15 -28.23
CA SER A 964 -10.18 -20.87 -28.71
C SER A 964 -11.21 -19.73 -28.71
N GLY A 965 -12.48 -20.03 -28.44
CA GLY A 965 -13.59 -19.06 -28.40
C GLY A 965 -14.21 -19.00 -27.00
N LYS A 966 -15.52 -19.25 -26.90
CA LYS A 966 -16.21 -19.31 -25.61
C LYS A 966 -15.69 -20.47 -24.77
N MET A 967 -15.32 -20.16 -23.53
CA MET A 967 -14.80 -21.08 -22.53
C MET A 967 -15.74 -21.12 -21.32
N SER A 968 -15.66 -22.21 -20.56
CA SER A 968 -16.22 -22.27 -19.21
C SER A 968 -15.30 -23.08 -18.30
N LEU A 969 -15.17 -22.64 -17.05
CA LEU A 969 -14.32 -23.27 -16.05
C LEU A 969 -15.17 -23.51 -14.80
N ASP A 970 -15.20 -24.75 -14.32
CA ASP A 970 -15.94 -25.13 -13.12
C ASP A 970 -15.31 -24.49 -11.88
N GLY A 971 -16.04 -24.49 -10.76
CA GLY A 971 -15.56 -23.84 -9.54
C GLY A 971 -14.29 -24.45 -8.97
N GLU A 972 -13.48 -23.60 -8.31
CA GLU A 972 -12.25 -23.97 -7.61
C GLU A 972 -11.27 -24.81 -8.47
N SER A 973 -11.10 -24.40 -9.74
CA SER A 973 -10.31 -25.13 -10.73
C SER A 973 -9.37 -24.24 -11.55
N PHE A 974 -8.41 -24.90 -12.19
CA PHE A 974 -7.31 -24.26 -12.91
C PHE A 974 -7.27 -24.69 -14.38
N ALA A 975 -6.85 -23.78 -15.25
CA ALA A 975 -6.44 -24.06 -16.62
C ALA A 975 -5.17 -23.28 -16.97
N VAL A 976 -4.37 -23.86 -17.87
CA VAL A 976 -3.15 -23.26 -18.43
C VAL A 976 -3.23 -23.38 -19.95
N MET A 977 -3.00 -22.26 -20.63
CA MET A 977 -2.93 -22.18 -22.08
C MET A 977 -1.50 -21.88 -22.50
N VAL A 978 -0.97 -22.65 -23.45
CA VAL A 978 0.35 -22.44 -24.06
C VAL A 978 0.18 -21.70 -25.38
N LEU A 979 0.90 -20.59 -25.50
CA LEU A 979 0.86 -19.68 -26.63
C LEU A 979 2.28 -19.52 -27.20
N ALA A 980 2.42 -19.29 -28.50
CA ALA A 980 3.72 -18.96 -29.10
C ALA A 980 3.55 -18.09 -30.34
N ASP A 981 4.59 -17.35 -30.73
CA ASP A 981 4.58 -16.50 -31.93
C ASP A 981 4.37 -17.35 -33.21
N LYS A 982 4.90 -18.57 -33.19
CA LYS A 982 4.79 -19.58 -34.25
C LYS A 982 4.75 -20.97 -33.62
N VAL A 983 4.20 -21.94 -34.34
CA VAL A 983 4.25 -23.35 -33.93
C VAL A 983 5.69 -23.83 -34.15
N THR A 984 6.37 -24.24 -33.09
CA THR A 984 7.73 -24.80 -33.13
C THR A 984 7.80 -26.08 -32.29
N PRO A 985 8.80 -26.96 -32.51
CA PRO A 985 8.99 -28.15 -31.69
C PRO A 985 9.13 -27.85 -30.19
N GLU A 986 9.74 -26.72 -29.82
CA GLU A 986 9.87 -26.27 -28.44
C GLU A 986 8.52 -25.92 -27.82
N ALA A 987 7.66 -25.23 -28.58
CA ALA A 987 6.33 -24.84 -28.13
C ALA A 987 5.42 -26.07 -27.97
N GLU A 988 5.49 -27.03 -28.89
CA GLU A 988 4.74 -28.30 -28.82
C GLU A 988 5.22 -29.16 -27.64
N LYS A 989 6.54 -29.25 -27.42
CA LYS A 989 7.15 -29.93 -26.28
C LYS A 989 6.68 -29.32 -24.96
N GLU A 990 6.62 -27.99 -24.90
CA GLU A 990 6.13 -27.29 -23.72
C GLU A 990 4.63 -27.55 -23.49
N ALA A 991 3.81 -27.55 -24.53
CA ALA A 991 2.40 -27.89 -24.45
C ALA A 991 2.17 -29.32 -23.93
N ALA A 992 2.89 -30.31 -24.47
CA ALA A 992 2.86 -31.69 -23.99
C ALA A 992 3.33 -31.83 -22.52
N ARG A 993 4.34 -31.03 -22.12
CA ARG A 993 4.78 -30.96 -20.72
C ARG A 993 3.64 -30.45 -19.83
N VAL A 994 3.05 -29.31 -20.18
CA VAL A 994 1.95 -28.71 -19.40
C VAL A 994 0.75 -29.66 -19.30
N GLU A 995 0.36 -30.32 -20.38
CA GLU A 995 -0.71 -31.33 -20.41
C GLU A 995 -0.49 -32.43 -19.36
N LYS A 996 0.71 -33.04 -19.38
CA LYS A 996 1.07 -34.13 -18.46
C LYS A 996 0.97 -33.69 -17.00
N TYR A 997 1.40 -32.48 -16.68
CA TYR A 997 1.31 -31.93 -15.32
C TYR A 997 -0.13 -31.63 -14.93
N MET A 998 -0.93 -31.02 -15.81
CA MET A 998 -2.34 -30.72 -15.52
C MET A 998 -3.17 -32.00 -15.31
N LEU A 999 -2.91 -33.07 -16.09
CA LEU A 999 -3.51 -34.39 -15.88
C LEU A 999 -3.12 -35.00 -14.51
N ARG A 1000 -1.89 -34.78 -14.05
CA ARG A 1000 -1.48 -35.20 -12.68
C ARG A 1000 -2.22 -34.39 -11.62
N ILE A 1001 -2.28 -33.08 -11.76
CA ILE A 1001 -2.91 -32.16 -10.81
C ILE A 1001 -4.41 -32.47 -10.64
N GLY A 1002 -5.11 -32.76 -11.75
CA GLY A 1002 -6.53 -33.12 -11.72
C GLY A 1002 -6.84 -34.42 -10.94
N ARG A 1003 -5.83 -35.26 -10.66
CA ARG A 1003 -5.97 -36.49 -9.86
C ARG A 1003 -5.67 -36.31 -8.38
N PHE A 1004 -5.24 -35.14 -7.92
CA PHE A 1004 -5.00 -34.91 -6.49
C PHE A 1004 -6.28 -34.99 -5.67
N ALA A 1005 -6.15 -35.56 -4.48
CA ALA A 1005 -7.21 -35.67 -3.47
C ALA A 1005 -6.82 -34.93 -2.19
N ALA A 1006 -7.83 -34.60 -1.37
CA ALA A 1006 -7.62 -33.82 -0.14
C ALA A 1006 -6.74 -34.56 0.90
N GLY A 1007 -6.72 -35.90 0.90
CA GLY A 1007 -5.97 -36.70 1.86
C GLY A 1007 -6.38 -36.44 3.32
N LEU A 1008 -5.59 -36.91 4.29
CA LEU A 1008 -5.81 -36.61 5.70
C LEU A 1008 -5.38 -35.16 6.04
N SER A 1009 -6.06 -34.57 7.03
CA SER A 1009 -5.60 -33.32 7.62
C SER A 1009 -4.31 -33.54 8.43
N PRO A 1010 -3.47 -32.52 8.64
CA PRO A 1010 -2.27 -32.68 9.47
C PRO A 1010 -2.57 -33.18 10.88
N GLN A 1011 -3.67 -32.73 11.50
CA GLN A 1011 -4.04 -33.19 12.84
C GLN A 1011 -4.46 -34.66 12.83
N ASP A 1012 -5.27 -35.07 11.85
CA ASP A 1012 -5.74 -36.45 11.75
C ASP A 1012 -4.59 -37.41 11.43
N ALA A 1013 -3.62 -36.99 10.62
CA ALA A 1013 -2.42 -37.79 10.36
C ALA A 1013 -1.53 -37.98 11.60
N VAL A 1014 -1.36 -36.93 12.42
CA VAL A 1014 -0.61 -37.03 13.68
C VAL A 1014 -1.34 -37.86 14.72
N ARG A 1015 -2.68 -37.73 14.81
CA ARG A 1015 -3.53 -38.56 15.69
C ARG A 1015 -3.33 -40.06 15.45
N LEU A 1016 -3.10 -40.48 14.20
CA LEU A 1016 -2.87 -41.87 13.83
C LEU A 1016 -1.44 -42.37 14.12
N THR A 1017 -0.47 -41.46 14.24
CA THR A 1017 0.97 -41.81 14.36
C THR A 1017 1.53 -41.61 15.77
N ILE A 1018 0.90 -40.78 16.61
CA ILE A 1018 1.28 -40.56 18.02
C ILE A 1018 0.05 -40.75 18.93
N PRO A 1019 -0.34 -42.00 19.26
CA PRO A 1019 -1.50 -42.28 20.10
C PRO A 1019 -1.33 -41.70 21.52
N GLY A 1020 -2.35 -41.01 22.04
CA GLY A 1020 -2.43 -40.60 23.46
C GLY A 1020 -1.98 -39.17 23.81
N LYS A 1021 -1.37 -38.41 22.88
CA LYS A 1021 -0.99 -36.99 23.12
C LYS A 1021 -1.98 -35.95 22.58
N VAL A 1022 -2.94 -36.34 21.73
CA VAL A 1022 -4.01 -35.47 21.22
C VAL A 1022 -5.32 -35.93 21.85
N GLY A 1023 -5.96 -35.10 22.67
CA GLY A 1023 -7.21 -35.44 23.36
C GLY A 1023 -8.29 -35.93 22.40
N PHE A 1024 -8.94 -37.03 22.77
CA PHE A 1024 -10.10 -37.60 22.08
C PHE A 1024 -11.35 -36.76 22.41
N ASP A 1025 -12.13 -36.35 21.40
CA ASP A 1025 -13.54 -35.98 21.59
C ASP A 1025 -14.37 -37.06 20.88
N PRO A 1026 -15.19 -37.89 21.57
CA PRO A 1026 -15.63 -39.19 21.06
C PRO A 1026 -16.69 -39.17 19.94
N VAL A 1027 -17.03 -38.03 19.33
CA VAL A 1027 -18.31 -37.91 18.60
C VAL A 1027 -18.20 -37.22 17.23
N GLN A 1028 -17.31 -37.68 16.34
CA GLN A 1028 -17.33 -37.26 14.92
C GLN A 1028 -17.23 -38.48 13.99
N PRO A 1029 -18.30 -38.86 13.27
CA PRO A 1029 -18.24 -39.95 12.29
C PRO A 1029 -17.34 -39.57 11.09
N VAL A 1030 -16.45 -40.49 10.71
CA VAL A 1030 -15.56 -40.34 9.55
C VAL A 1030 -16.31 -40.78 8.29
N SER A 1031 -16.38 -39.94 7.26
CA SER A 1031 -17.05 -40.29 6.00
C SER A 1031 -16.28 -41.36 5.20
N PHE A 1032 -16.98 -42.15 4.37
CA PHE A 1032 -16.41 -43.24 3.58
C PHE A 1032 -15.24 -42.80 2.67
N GLY A 1033 -15.27 -41.55 2.17
CA GLY A 1033 -14.17 -40.96 1.41
C GLY A 1033 -12.89 -40.75 2.23
N LYS A 1034 -13.01 -40.43 3.52
CA LYS A 1034 -11.87 -40.33 4.45
C LYS A 1034 -11.33 -41.71 4.83
N ALA A 1035 -12.20 -42.72 4.99
CA ALA A 1035 -11.78 -44.10 5.26
C ALA A 1035 -10.96 -44.72 4.11
N SER A 1036 -11.28 -44.38 2.85
CA SER A 1036 -10.51 -44.83 1.67
C SER A 1036 -9.09 -44.25 1.62
N ALA A 1037 -8.93 -42.97 2.00
CA ALA A 1037 -7.62 -42.33 2.10
C ALA A 1037 -6.76 -42.87 3.27
N MET A 1038 -7.40 -43.34 4.36
CA MET A 1038 -6.72 -43.94 5.51
C MET A 1038 -6.03 -45.29 5.19
N LEU A 1039 -6.42 -45.97 4.12
CA LEU A 1039 -5.96 -47.33 3.81
C LEU A 1039 -4.86 -47.41 2.75
N ASN A 1040 -4.41 -46.28 2.19
CA ASN A 1040 -3.32 -46.19 1.20
C ASN A 1040 -3.40 -47.27 0.09
N ALA A 1041 -4.61 -47.55 -0.40
CA ALA A 1041 -4.85 -48.64 -1.33
C ALA A 1041 -4.57 -48.19 -2.78
N ASN A 1042 -3.41 -48.59 -3.32
CA ASN A 1042 -3.24 -48.67 -4.77
C ASN A 1042 -4.33 -49.59 -5.32
N ARG A 1043 -5.17 -49.09 -6.24
CA ARG A 1043 -6.06 -49.96 -7.03
C ARG A 1043 -5.16 -50.97 -7.79
N ALA A 1044 -5.39 -52.26 -7.58
CA ALA A 1044 -4.81 -53.29 -8.43
C ALA A 1044 -5.24 -53.04 -9.90
N ALA A 1045 -4.34 -53.32 -10.84
CA ALA A 1045 -4.46 -52.95 -12.25
C ALA A 1045 -5.65 -53.61 -12.99
N ASP A 1046 -6.37 -54.56 -12.37
CA ASP A 1046 -7.46 -55.32 -13.00
C ASP A 1046 -8.88 -54.96 -12.52
N GLY A 1047 -9.02 -54.04 -11.56
CA GLY A 1047 -10.32 -53.52 -11.13
C GLY A 1047 -11.25 -54.52 -10.41
N SER A 1048 -10.78 -55.71 -10.01
CA SER A 1048 -11.64 -56.72 -9.39
C SER A 1048 -11.80 -56.54 -7.86
N PHE A 1049 -13.03 -56.71 -7.36
CA PHE A 1049 -13.38 -56.61 -5.92
C PHE A 1049 -12.65 -57.66 -5.05
N ALA A 1050 -12.29 -58.80 -5.64
CA ALA A 1050 -11.56 -59.88 -4.97
C ALA A 1050 -10.07 -59.55 -4.71
N ALA A 1051 -9.47 -58.65 -5.50
CA ALA A 1051 -8.10 -58.18 -5.27
C ALA A 1051 -8.05 -57.15 -4.11
N TRP A 1052 -9.10 -56.33 -3.95
CA TRP A 1052 -9.24 -55.35 -2.87
C TRP A 1052 -9.32 -56.00 -1.47
N LEU A 1053 -9.98 -57.15 -1.36
CA LEU A 1053 -10.09 -57.92 -0.10
C LEU A 1053 -8.77 -58.58 0.34
N ARG A 1054 -7.84 -58.86 -0.59
CA ARG A 1054 -6.54 -59.46 -0.27
C ARG A 1054 -5.47 -58.45 0.14
N SER A 1055 -5.66 -57.17 -0.15
CA SER A 1055 -4.65 -56.11 0.05
C SER A 1055 -4.90 -55.19 1.24
N THR A 1056 -5.96 -55.41 2.02
CA THR A 1056 -6.37 -54.52 3.11
C THR A 1056 -6.26 -55.23 4.47
N PRO A 1057 -5.41 -54.78 5.42
CA PRO A 1057 -5.48 -55.27 6.79
C PRO A 1057 -6.76 -54.72 7.44
N LEU A 1058 -7.62 -55.61 7.94
CA LEU A 1058 -8.87 -55.28 8.61
C LEU A 1058 -8.66 -54.97 10.10
N PHE A 1059 -9.29 -53.87 10.52
CA PHE A 1059 -9.65 -53.38 11.86
C PHE A 1059 -8.57 -52.81 12.81
N ALA A 1060 -8.88 -51.61 13.31
CA ALA A 1060 -8.21 -50.96 14.43
C ALA A 1060 -8.69 -51.59 15.75
N PHE A 1061 -7.75 -52.07 16.57
CA PHE A 1061 -8.01 -52.52 17.94
C PHE A 1061 -7.92 -51.32 18.90
N HIS A 1062 -8.91 -51.15 19.76
CA HIS A 1062 -8.84 -50.21 20.88
C HIS A 1062 -8.37 -50.98 22.12
N PRO A 1063 -7.23 -50.63 22.76
CA PRO A 1063 -6.93 -51.16 24.09
C PRO A 1063 -7.81 -50.43 25.10
N VAL A 1064 -8.68 -51.15 25.80
CA VAL A 1064 -9.19 -50.72 27.10
C VAL A 1064 -8.04 -50.89 28.10
N LYS A 1065 -7.81 -49.92 29.00
CA LYS A 1065 -6.72 -49.94 30.01
C LYS A 1065 -6.54 -51.35 30.59
N VAL A 1066 -5.38 -51.96 30.35
CA VAL A 1066 -5.02 -53.28 30.89
C VAL A 1066 -4.08 -53.05 32.09
N PRO A 1067 -4.43 -53.50 33.31
CA PRO A 1067 -3.48 -53.57 34.41
C PRO A 1067 -2.33 -54.52 34.05
N ALA A 1068 -1.12 -54.30 34.59
CA ALA A 1068 0.09 -55.04 34.23
C ALA A 1068 0.05 -56.57 34.48
N GLU A 1069 -1.07 -57.11 34.96
CA GLU A 1069 -1.23 -58.50 35.42
C GLU A 1069 -2.34 -59.28 34.67
N ALA A 1070 -3.04 -58.69 33.70
CA ALA A 1070 -4.15 -59.38 33.02
C ALA A 1070 -3.69 -60.26 31.84
N ARG A 1071 -4.06 -61.55 31.85
CA ARG A 1071 -3.72 -62.56 30.82
C ARG A 1071 -4.77 -62.74 29.71
N THR A 1072 -5.80 -61.88 29.65
CA THR A 1072 -6.86 -61.96 28.64
C THR A 1072 -7.25 -60.56 28.16
N ILE A 1073 -7.40 -60.37 26.84
CA ILE A 1073 -7.83 -59.11 26.24
C ILE A 1073 -9.28 -59.25 25.78
N GLN A 1074 -10.13 -58.34 26.27
CA GLN A 1074 -11.52 -58.17 25.85
C GLN A 1074 -11.57 -57.23 24.64
N VAL A 1075 -12.16 -57.68 23.52
CA VAL A 1075 -12.28 -56.87 22.30
C VAL A 1075 -13.75 -56.72 21.90
N ARG A 1076 -14.12 -55.51 21.49
CA ARG A 1076 -15.44 -55.16 20.96
C ARG A 1076 -15.40 -55.01 19.44
N LEU A 1077 -16.35 -55.64 18.75
CA LEU A 1077 -16.45 -55.62 17.29
C LEU A 1077 -17.54 -54.65 16.84
N PHE A 1078 -17.19 -53.78 15.89
CA PHE A 1078 -18.12 -52.80 15.31
C PHE A 1078 -18.21 -52.97 13.80
N GLY A 1079 -19.40 -52.74 13.25
CA GLY A 1079 -19.73 -52.85 11.84
C GLY A 1079 -20.44 -51.61 11.32
N VAL A 1080 -20.38 -51.39 10.01
CA VAL A 1080 -21.07 -50.27 9.35
C VAL A 1080 -22.29 -50.83 8.62
N THR A 1081 -23.48 -50.37 9.01
CA THR A 1081 -24.76 -50.78 8.38
C THR A 1081 -25.00 -50.01 7.07
N GLY A 1082 -25.97 -50.46 6.25
CA GLY A 1082 -26.25 -49.93 4.90
C GLY A 1082 -26.62 -48.44 4.84
N ASN A 1083 -26.84 -47.82 5.99
CA ASN A 1083 -27.15 -46.42 6.26
C ASN A 1083 -25.97 -45.64 6.86
N GLY A 1084 -24.76 -46.23 6.90
CA GLY A 1084 -23.50 -45.56 7.21
C GLY A 1084 -23.25 -45.27 8.69
N LYS A 1085 -24.02 -45.88 9.61
CA LYS A 1085 -23.76 -45.81 11.05
C LYS A 1085 -22.86 -46.96 11.49
N LEU A 1086 -21.95 -46.65 12.43
CA LEU A 1086 -21.09 -47.62 13.09
C LEU A 1086 -21.86 -48.18 14.30
N GLU A 1087 -22.21 -49.46 14.26
CA GLU A 1087 -22.94 -50.15 15.32
C GLU A 1087 -22.10 -51.29 15.91
N LEU A 1088 -22.24 -51.51 17.21
CA LEU A 1088 -21.56 -52.59 17.93
C LEU A 1088 -22.20 -53.92 17.51
N LEU A 1089 -21.44 -54.76 16.81
CA LEU A 1089 -21.93 -56.04 16.31
C LEU A 1089 -21.94 -57.12 17.40
N GLN A 1090 -20.99 -57.07 18.34
CA GLN A 1090 -20.88 -58.06 19.42
C GLN A 1090 -20.07 -57.49 20.60
N ASN A 1091 -20.53 -57.78 21.83
CA ASN A 1091 -19.78 -57.49 23.05
C ASN A 1091 -18.86 -58.66 23.41
N ASP A 1092 -17.66 -58.31 23.88
CA ASP A 1092 -16.75 -59.17 24.66
C ASP A 1092 -16.34 -60.50 23.99
N VAL A 1093 -15.54 -60.39 22.92
CA VAL A 1093 -14.82 -61.53 22.35
C VAL A 1093 -13.52 -61.72 23.13
N SER A 1094 -13.39 -62.85 23.81
CA SER A 1094 -12.15 -63.25 24.49
C SER A 1094 -11.14 -63.77 23.46
N VAL A 1095 -10.00 -63.10 23.34
CA VAL A 1095 -8.88 -63.55 22.51
C VAL A 1095 -7.81 -64.15 23.42
N ALA A 1096 -7.48 -65.43 23.23
CA ALA A 1096 -6.55 -66.17 24.08
C ALA A 1096 -5.08 -66.04 23.64
N GLU A 1097 -4.22 -65.87 24.65
CA GLU A 1097 -2.76 -66.09 24.79
C GLU A 1097 -1.76 -65.42 23.82
N PHE A 1098 -0.90 -64.57 24.38
CA PHE A 1098 0.41 -64.21 23.83
C PHE A 1098 1.48 -64.34 24.92
N GLU A 1099 2.60 -64.99 24.60
CA GLU A 1099 3.76 -65.13 25.48
C GLU A 1099 4.73 -63.95 25.25
N ILE A 1100 5.18 -63.28 26.32
CA ILE A 1100 6.15 -62.18 26.25
C ILE A 1100 7.55 -62.77 26.45
N VAL A 1101 8.38 -62.78 25.41
CA VAL A 1101 9.81 -63.10 25.53
C VAL A 1101 10.61 -61.80 25.65
N SER A 1102 11.29 -61.63 26.78
CA SER A 1102 12.27 -60.56 27.01
C SER A 1102 13.68 -61.07 26.71
N GLY A 1103 14.54 -60.21 26.15
CA GLY A 1103 15.99 -60.43 26.12
C GLY A 1103 16.63 -60.44 24.73
N SER A 1104 17.72 -59.69 24.63
CA SER A 1104 18.70 -59.53 23.56
C SER A 1104 19.12 -60.79 22.77
N GLU A 1105 19.14 -60.72 21.43
CA GLU A 1105 20.28 -61.00 20.51
C GLU A 1105 19.81 -61.27 19.05
N LYS A 1106 20.76 -61.28 18.11
CA LYS A 1106 20.67 -61.16 16.64
C LYS A 1106 19.96 -62.29 15.86
N VAL A 1107 19.17 -61.87 14.86
CA VAL A 1107 18.95 -62.34 13.44
C VAL A 1107 18.77 -63.85 13.12
N VAL A 1108 17.69 -64.23 12.38
CA VAL A 1108 17.64 -64.90 11.03
C VAL A 1108 16.29 -65.64 10.75
N SER A 1109 15.63 -65.23 9.65
CA SER A 1109 14.78 -65.96 8.66
C SER A 1109 13.35 -66.54 8.90
N ARG A 1110 12.46 -66.08 7.99
CA ARG A 1110 11.40 -66.73 7.14
C ARG A 1110 10.35 -67.72 7.71
N LYS A 1111 9.09 -67.27 7.57
CA LYS A 1111 7.84 -67.92 7.06
C LYS A 1111 7.41 -69.30 7.61
N LYS A 1112 6.22 -69.31 8.24
CA LYS A 1112 5.02 -70.09 7.84
C LYS A 1112 3.80 -69.64 8.66
N VAL A 1113 2.75 -69.18 7.99
CA VAL A 1113 1.39 -69.11 8.56
C VAL A 1113 0.50 -69.92 7.61
N ALA A 1114 -0.15 -70.94 8.16
CA ALA A 1114 -1.14 -71.77 7.49
C ALA A 1114 -2.54 -71.20 7.75
N LEU A 1115 -3.35 -71.21 6.69
CA LEU A 1115 -4.79 -70.91 6.68
C LEU A 1115 -5.60 -72.08 7.28
N ILE A 1116 -6.72 -71.75 7.93
CA ILE A 1116 -7.89 -72.64 8.04
C ILE A 1116 -9.12 -71.90 7.46
N GLN A 1117 -9.80 -72.64 6.55
CA GLN A 1117 -11.01 -72.50 5.71
C GLN A 1117 -12.23 -71.76 6.34
N GLY A 1118 -13.21 -71.14 5.65
CA GLY A 1118 -13.65 -71.08 4.25
C GLY A 1118 -15.20 -71.13 4.12
N VAL A 1119 -15.79 -70.22 3.30
CA VAL A 1119 -17.12 -70.23 2.59
C VAL A 1119 -18.44 -69.88 3.39
N PRO A 1120 -19.55 -69.43 2.73
CA PRO A 1120 -20.16 -68.08 2.91
C PRO A 1120 -21.69 -68.09 3.12
N VAL A 1121 -22.32 -66.95 3.45
CA VAL A 1121 -23.77 -66.76 3.22
C VAL A 1121 -23.99 -65.41 2.52
N ILE A 1122 -24.55 -65.49 1.31
CA ILE A 1122 -24.99 -64.38 0.48
C ILE A 1122 -26.48 -64.16 0.77
N PHE A 1123 -26.88 -62.93 1.04
CA PHE A 1123 -28.25 -62.49 0.73
C PHE A 1123 -28.21 -61.43 -0.36
N LYS A 1124 -28.80 -61.78 -1.50
CA LYS A 1124 -29.07 -60.89 -2.63
C LYS A 1124 -30.52 -60.42 -2.46
N ALA A 1125 -30.74 -59.12 -2.40
CA ALA A 1125 -32.06 -58.54 -2.59
C ALA A 1125 -32.00 -57.49 -3.69
N SER A 1126 -32.62 -57.81 -4.81
CA SER A 1126 -32.97 -56.90 -5.91
C SER A 1126 -34.38 -56.36 -5.67
N GLY A 1127 -34.57 -55.04 -5.76
CA GLY A 1127 -35.90 -54.43 -5.78
C GLY A 1127 -35.82 -52.91 -5.90
N ASN A 1128 -36.41 -52.38 -6.98
CA ASN A 1128 -36.62 -50.95 -7.21
C ASN A 1128 -38.04 -50.55 -6.75
N TRP A 1129 -38.15 -49.30 -6.29
CA TRP A 1129 -39.33 -48.41 -6.27
C TRP A 1129 -40.35 -48.41 -5.10
N GLN A 1130 -40.58 -47.16 -4.66
CA GLN A 1130 -41.79 -46.49 -4.11
C GLN A 1130 -42.29 -46.78 -2.69
N GLY A 1131 -42.42 -45.72 -1.89
CA GLY A 1131 -43.30 -45.71 -0.71
C GLY A 1131 -43.07 -44.55 0.24
N ARG A 1132 -44.08 -43.69 0.39
CA ARG A 1132 -44.19 -42.47 1.21
C ARG A 1132 -44.10 -42.70 2.74
N LEU A 1133 -43.66 -41.64 3.45
CA LEU A 1133 -44.13 -41.07 4.74
C LEU A 1133 -44.53 -42.01 5.90
N LEU A 1134 -43.91 -41.87 7.08
CA LEU A 1134 -44.51 -41.16 8.25
C LEU A 1134 -43.62 -41.24 9.52
N ASP A 1135 -43.93 -40.28 10.40
CA ASP A 1135 -43.31 -39.90 11.66
C ASP A 1135 -43.35 -40.93 12.81
N TRP A 1136 -42.31 -40.80 13.64
CA TRP A 1136 -42.12 -41.09 15.07
C TRP A 1136 -43.26 -41.68 15.92
N GLN A 1137 -42.92 -42.68 16.76
CA GLN A 1137 -43.20 -42.66 18.21
C GLN A 1137 -42.38 -43.72 18.99
N PHE A 1138 -42.04 -43.38 20.23
CA PHE A 1138 -41.21 -44.11 21.22
C PHE A 1138 -42.01 -45.17 22.02
N VAL A 1139 -41.27 -45.98 22.81
CA VAL A 1139 -41.68 -46.87 23.94
C VAL A 1139 -42.11 -48.29 23.48
N GLU A 1140 -41.63 -49.44 24.00
CA GLU A 1140 -41.01 -49.84 25.27
C GLU A 1140 -40.10 -51.06 25.08
N MET A 1141 -39.27 -51.33 26.08
CA MET A 1141 -38.41 -52.51 26.23
C MET A 1141 -39.18 -53.85 26.15
N GLU A 1142 -38.62 -54.86 25.47
CA GLU A 1142 -38.09 -56.06 26.13
C GLU A 1142 -37.42 -57.03 25.13
N LYS A 1143 -36.22 -57.49 25.57
CA LYS A 1143 -35.33 -58.56 25.10
C LYS A 1143 -34.49 -58.33 23.84
#